data_AF-A0A9W8HVV9-F1
#
_entry.id   AF-A0A9W8HVV9-F1
#
_cell.length_a   1.000
_cell.length_b   1.000
_cell.length_c   1.000
_cell.angle_alpha   90.00
_cell.angle_beta   90.00
_cell.angle_gamma   90.00
#
_symmetry.space_group_name_H-M   'P 1'
#
loop_
_entity.id
_entity.type
_entity.pdbx_description
1 polymer ?
#
loop_
_entity_poly.entity_id
_entity_poly.type
_entity_poly.pdbx_seq_one_letter_code
_entity_poly.pdbx_strand_id
1 'polypeptide(L)'
;PPQDLDPVTVKKIGEATAAIGQALRVTGPFNIQFMAKNNDIKVIECNVRAARSFPFVSKVTGVDLIEMATKAMLGLAVTPYPNRGQRLNYVGVKVPQFSFSRLQGADPILGVEMASTGEVAAFGRDKYDAYLKAMLATGFQLPKKNILLSIGSYKDKVEMLPSVRRLFESGFKLFATPGTADFIQEHGVDVTALEADKAREGYGLQEYLSNNRIDLYINLPSKNRFRRPASYVSNGYRSRRMAIDFSVPLITNVKCAKMFVEALARFVVDKWEVETVDYITSHRTTVLPGLVNIAALLPDARAETFEEATQAAICGGFTALGMSVYGADGFAATSDQRMATIKNGGRGHAYADYVVEVSATGSNTSTVASLSRDAPILYVSFDKAHPVHVDKYSTASEHFKAWPQSSAVITNASGNDLASMLLLASLFNRQLHVTDVRSAEDLDLIELSRTRGLNVTCDVSVFALFADRLPAGFSCTAAETQALWSRLAIIDCFTIGAIPAKVAQAAGVEGVSPAALGYQVVLPLLFTAVAEGRLKSSDIVERLCSAPRRIFGLPEQPDTYVEIHQDRMARIPPTSDDAKWLPGLLDKPMRCVVHRVVMRGKTLLLDGKFYSQDAQHTGRDLGNVLRAMSSGPSGKQFAQAPSIAGALGIQTPESKAPATASSQAAGVEGAEEAEAEAVSPLAESFPRAAESSIAETALATVERPLPSSRLADVLARHGNHNPFFMKHVLSVRQFSREDLHLLFAVAQEMRTAVQRLGMVPLLAGRVMAAVFYEPSSRTASSLQAAMLRLGGQVFTAGSETSSVAKGETLEDSVRTFGAYADVIALRHPQPGSVQGAARLANVPVINAGDGVGEHPTQAMLDAFTIREELGTVNGLTITLVGDLKHGRTVHSLARVLAQYRNVTLNYVSPPSLRMPDSVKRDVALRAPHVVQVEHIELTDDVLAATDVLYVTRVQKERFEDDAEYERAKSAYVVDNSLMRKCKRNMIVMHPLPRVSEIAPEVDTDQRAAYFRQMQYGMFVRMALLSLVLCRSF
;
A
#
# COMPACT_ATOMS: atom_id res chain seq x y z
N PRO A 1 -13.19 23.70 2.96
CA PRO A 1 -14.31 23.32 3.86
C PRO A 1 -15.21 22.29 3.15
N PRO A 2 -16.10 21.57 3.88
CA PRO A 2 -17.16 20.78 3.25
C PRO A 2 -17.98 21.62 2.26
N GLN A 3 -18.37 21.02 1.13
CA GLN A 3 -19.05 21.72 0.02
C GLN A 3 -20.51 22.09 0.34
N ASP A 4 -21.10 21.46 1.37
CA ASP A 4 -22.48 21.64 1.82
C ASP A 4 -22.63 22.63 3.00
N LEU A 5 -21.56 23.33 3.39
CA LEU A 5 -21.66 24.46 4.31
C LEU A 5 -22.19 25.72 3.61
N ASP A 6 -22.97 26.50 4.37
CA ASP A 6 -23.44 27.82 3.96
C ASP A 6 -22.26 28.76 3.62
N PRO A 7 -22.28 29.47 2.48
CA PRO A 7 -21.21 30.40 2.08
C PRO A 7 -20.87 31.47 3.14
N VAL A 8 -21.85 31.94 3.92
CA VAL A 8 -21.66 32.90 5.02
C VAL A 8 -20.88 32.26 6.16
N THR A 9 -21.20 31.00 6.51
CA THR A 9 -20.40 30.23 7.49
C THR A 9 -18.96 30.05 7.00
N VAL A 10 -18.77 29.70 5.72
CA VAL A 10 -17.43 29.54 5.12
C VAL A 10 -16.63 30.84 5.16
N LYS A 11 -17.25 31.99 4.85
CA LYS A 11 -16.62 33.31 4.93
C LYS A 11 -16.17 33.65 6.35
N LYS A 12 -17.07 33.52 7.34
CA LYS A 12 -16.75 33.75 8.77
C LYS A 12 -15.59 32.86 9.24
N ILE A 13 -15.55 31.58 8.83
CA ILE A 13 -14.43 30.67 9.16
C ILE A 13 -13.11 31.19 8.59
N GLY A 14 -13.11 31.67 7.34
CA GLY A 14 -11.92 32.25 6.70
C GLY A 14 -11.40 33.50 7.43
N GLU A 15 -12.30 34.43 7.75
CA GLU A 15 -12.00 35.66 8.50
C GLU A 15 -11.41 35.34 9.89
N ALA A 16 -12.07 34.46 10.65
CA ALA A 16 -11.60 34.03 11.97
C ALA A 16 -10.25 33.31 11.90
N THR A 17 -10.04 32.45 10.89
CA THR A 17 -8.77 31.72 10.70
C THR A 17 -7.61 32.68 10.42
N ALA A 18 -7.83 33.70 9.57
CA ALA A 18 -6.83 34.71 9.28
C ALA A 18 -6.49 35.56 10.51
N ALA A 19 -7.50 36.04 11.24
CA ALA A 19 -7.32 36.83 12.46
C ALA A 19 -6.54 36.05 13.55
N ILE A 20 -6.87 34.77 13.76
CA ILE A 20 -6.17 33.90 14.72
C ILE A 20 -4.73 33.64 14.28
N GLY A 21 -4.50 33.34 13.00
CA GLY A 21 -3.15 33.13 12.46
C GLY A 21 -2.25 34.35 12.60
N GLN A 22 -2.79 35.55 12.35
CA GLN A 22 -2.09 36.83 12.53
C GLN A 22 -1.80 37.14 14.00
N ALA A 23 -2.79 36.96 14.89
CA ALA A 23 -2.62 37.19 16.32
C ALA A 23 -1.57 36.26 16.96
N LEU A 24 -1.51 35.00 16.51
CA LEU A 24 -0.53 34.01 16.94
C LEU A 24 0.80 34.08 16.16
N ARG A 25 0.95 35.01 15.19
CA ARG A 25 2.13 35.19 14.33
C ARG A 25 2.62 33.90 13.66
N VAL A 26 1.69 33.06 13.18
CA VAL A 26 2.02 31.75 12.62
C VAL A 26 2.54 31.88 11.19
N THR A 27 3.77 31.41 10.96
CA THR A 27 4.42 31.37 9.64
C THR A 27 4.27 30.02 8.92
N GLY A 28 3.86 28.97 9.63
CA GLY A 28 3.69 27.60 9.12
C GLY A 28 2.25 27.08 9.18
N PRO A 29 2.04 25.76 8.98
CA PRO A 29 0.70 25.16 9.02
C PRO A 29 0.19 24.99 10.46
N PHE A 30 -1.09 25.33 10.66
CA PHE A 30 -1.81 25.17 11.91
C PHE A 30 -3.22 24.61 11.67
N ASN A 31 -3.86 24.11 12.73
CA ASN A 31 -5.16 23.45 12.68
C ASN A 31 -6.14 24.06 13.69
N ILE A 32 -7.27 24.57 13.22
CA ILE A 32 -8.37 25.04 14.08
C ILE A 32 -9.56 24.09 13.96
N GLN A 33 -10.18 23.74 15.08
CA GLN A 33 -11.50 23.10 15.10
C GLN A 33 -12.58 24.15 15.37
N PHE A 34 -13.54 24.27 14.46
CA PHE A 34 -14.71 25.15 14.60
C PHE A 34 -15.98 24.34 14.88
N MET A 35 -16.80 24.84 15.79
CA MET A 35 -18.21 24.46 15.92
C MET A 35 -19.07 25.49 15.21
N ALA A 36 -19.91 25.06 14.25
CA ALA A 36 -20.83 25.93 13.53
C ALA A 36 -22.29 25.54 13.79
N LYS A 37 -23.16 26.52 14.04
CA LYS A 37 -24.62 26.34 14.16
C LYS A 37 -25.32 27.64 13.77
N ASN A 38 -26.32 27.57 12.88
CA ASN A 38 -27.13 28.72 12.46
C ASN A 38 -26.29 29.93 11.96
N ASN A 39 -25.24 29.68 11.17
CA ASN A 39 -24.26 30.68 10.71
C ASN A 39 -23.44 31.38 11.82
N ASP A 40 -23.53 30.95 13.08
CA ASP A 40 -22.58 31.31 14.14
C ASP A 40 -21.48 30.26 14.29
N ILE A 41 -20.26 30.74 14.55
CA ILE A 41 -19.07 29.91 14.71
C ILE A 41 -18.42 30.14 16.08
N LYS A 42 -17.88 29.07 16.66
CA LYS A 42 -17.03 29.11 17.86
C LYS A 42 -15.79 28.26 17.63
N VAL A 43 -14.65 28.71 18.12
CA VAL A 43 -13.42 27.89 18.16
C VAL A 43 -13.52 26.90 19.32
N ILE A 44 -13.23 25.63 19.04
CA ILE A 44 -13.09 24.58 20.06
C ILE A 44 -11.63 24.51 20.52
N GLU A 45 -10.70 24.46 19.56
CA GLU A 45 -9.26 24.43 19.80
C GLU A 45 -8.49 25.01 18.60
N CYS A 46 -7.27 25.51 18.86
CA CYS A 46 -6.30 25.90 17.85
C CYS A 46 -4.94 25.26 18.18
N ASN A 47 -4.50 24.35 17.31
CA ASN A 47 -3.25 23.61 17.41
C ASN A 47 -2.23 24.21 16.42
N VAL A 48 -1.15 24.81 16.90
CA VAL A 48 -0.09 25.44 16.06
C VAL A 48 0.86 24.38 15.50
N ARG A 49 0.31 23.46 14.72
CA ARG A 49 1.01 22.36 14.03
C ARG A 49 0.16 21.82 12.88
N ALA A 50 0.80 21.17 11.91
CA ALA A 50 0.09 20.42 10.88
C ALA A 50 -0.74 19.28 11.49
N ALA A 51 -1.98 19.13 11.05
CA ALA A 51 -2.84 18.00 11.42
C ALA A 51 -2.53 16.76 10.56
N ARG A 52 -2.90 15.56 11.04
CA ARG A 52 -2.87 14.33 10.23
C ARG A 52 -3.77 14.39 8.98
N SER A 53 -4.73 15.31 8.94
CA SER A 53 -5.55 15.59 7.75
C SER A 53 -4.90 16.55 6.76
N PHE A 54 -3.75 17.16 7.07
CA PHE A 54 -3.06 18.11 6.18
C PHE A 54 -2.64 17.47 4.84
N PRO A 55 -2.05 16.25 4.78
CA PRO A 55 -1.77 15.58 3.50
C PRO A 55 -3.03 15.20 2.72
N PHE A 56 -4.14 14.88 3.42
CA PHE A 56 -5.43 14.61 2.78
C PHE A 56 -5.98 15.88 2.11
N VAL A 57 -5.97 17.02 2.80
CA VAL A 57 -6.42 18.31 2.23
C VAL A 57 -5.52 18.72 1.05
N SER A 58 -4.21 18.54 1.16
CA SER A 58 -3.27 18.79 0.05
C SER A 58 -3.63 17.96 -1.20
N LYS A 59 -3.81 16.64 -1.07
CA LYS A 59 -4.25 15.77 -2.16
C LYS A 59 -5.61 16.17 -2.73
N VAL A 60 -6.61 16.41 -1.87
CA VAL A 60 -7.98 16.78 -2.30
C VAL A 60 -8.01 18.12 -3.01
N THR A 61 -7.16 19.08 -2.63
CA THR A 61 -7.12 20.41 -3.26
C THR A 61 -6.17 20.51 -4.46
N GLY A 62 -5.41 19.46 -4.77
CA GLY A 62 -4.42 19.45 -5.85
C GLY A 62 -3.24 20.40 -5.62
N VAL A 63 -2.98 20.82 -4.37
CA VAL A 63 -1.91 21.78 -4.05
C VAL A 63 -0.96 21.19 -3.02
N ASP A 64 0.34 21.29 -3.30
CA ASP A 64 1.39 20.90 -2.38
C ASP A 64 1.52 21.93 -1.24
N LEU A 65 0.77 21.68 -0.16
CA LEU A 65 0.80 22.50 1.03
C LEU A 65 2.10 22.30 1.84
N ILE A 66 2.85 21.22 1.59
CA ILE A 66 4.15 20.96 2.24
C ILE A 66 5.22 21.82 1.56
N GLU A 67 5.29 21.83 0.23
CA GLU A 67 6.17 22.72 -0.53
C GLU A 67 5.89 24.19 -0.20
N MET A 68 4.62 24.58 -0.16
CA MET A 68 4.18 25.93 0.23
C MET A 68 4.63 26.30 1.65
N ALA A 69 4.46 25.41 2.61
CA ALA A 69 4.90 25.62 3.99
C ALA A 69 6.43 25.72 4.10
N THR A 70 7.17 24.84 3.42
CA THR A 70 8.63 24.85 3.40
C THR A 70 9.17 26.14 2.78
N LYS A 71 8.62 26.58 1.64
CA LYS A 71 8.98 27.87 1.02
C LYS A 71 8.73 29.05 1.96
N ALA A 72 7.57 29.08 2.64
CA ALA A 72 7.25 30.11 3.64
C ALA A 72 8.23 30.11 4.83
N MET A 73 8.58 28.93 5.35
CA MET A 73 9.54 28.78 6.45
C MET A 73 10.97 29.20 6.07
N LEU A 74 11.35 29.02 4.81
CA LEU A 74 12.65 29.44 4.26
C LEU A 74 12.69 30.90 3.81
N GLY A 75 11.59 31.66 3.92
CA GLY A 75 11.51 33.05 3.44
C GLY A 75 11.54 33.18 1.90
N LEU A 76 11.30 32.08 1.17
CA LEU A 76 11.24 32.08 -0.28
C LEU A 76 9.89 32.62 -0.78
N ALA A 77 9.86 33.10 -2.02
CA ALA A 77 8.61 33.55 -2.65
C ALA A 77 7.59 32.40 -2.72
N VAL A 78 6.39 32.66 -2.18
CA VAL A 78 5.26 31.71 -2.18
C VAL A 78 4.15 32.25 -3.08
N THR A 79 3.78 31.48 -4.11
CA THR A 79 2.58 31.76 -4.90
C THR A 79 1.34 31.49 -4.04
N PRO A 80 0.45 32.48 -3.81
CA PRO A 80 -0.78 32.25 -3.07
C PRO A 80 -1.68 31.22 -3.75
N TYR A 81 -2.46 30.47 -2.96
CA TYR A 81 -3.42 29.48 -3.48
C TYR A 81 -4.34 30.10 -4.56
N PRO A 82 -4.28 29.63 -5.82
CA PRO A 82 -4.87 30.37 -6.94
C PRO A 82 -6.40 30.40 -6.93
N ASN A 83 -7.05 29.39 -6.37
CA ASN A 83 -8.49 29.16 -6.53
C ASN A 83 -9.30 29.41 -5.25
N ARG A 84 -9.15 30.59 -4.62
CA ARG A 84 -9.92 31.02 -3.43
C ARG A 84 -11.43 31.17 -3.70
N GLY A 85 -12.14 30.07 -3.95
CA GLY A 85 -13.59 30.03 -4.12
C GLY A 85 -14.12 29.01 -5.14
N GLN A 86 -13.27 28.39 -5.95
CA GLN A 86 -13.72 27.43 -6.96
C GLN A 86 -14.18 26.12 -6.30
N ARG A 87 -15.40 25.67 -6.62
CA ARG A 87 -15.86 24.32 -6.25
C ARG A 87 -15.12 23.30 -7.12
N LEU A 88 -14.56 22.28 -6.48
CA LEU A 88 -13.98 21.13 -7.18
C LEU A 88 -15.11 20.29 -7.79
N ASN A 89 -14.88 19.72 -8.98
CA ASN A 89 -15.83 18.86 -9.68
C ASN A 89 -15.90 17.43 -9.10
N TYR A 90 -15.33 17.22 -7.91
CA TYR A 90 -15.29 15.96 -7.18
C TYR A 90 -15.32 16.23 -5.67
N VAL A 91 -15.60 15.18 -4.89
CA VAL A 91 -15.59 15.20 -3.43
C VAL A 91 -14.56 14.20 -2.92
N GLY A 92 -13.67 14.65 -2.03
CA GLY A 92 -12.83 13.75 -1.24
C GLY A 92 -13.49 13.42 0.09
N VAL A 93 -13.67 12.13 0.40
CA VAL A 93 -14.22 11.66 1.67
C VAL A 93 -13.16 10.85 2.43
N LYS A 94 -13.06 11.11 3.73
CA LYS A 94 -12.12 10.44 4.65
C LYS A 94 -12.91 9.64 5.68
N VAL A 95 -12.72 8.33 5.71
CA VAL A 95 -13.40 7.42 6.64
C VAL A 95 -12.38 6.80 7.60
N PRO A 96 -12.61 6.84 8.93
CA PRO A 96 -11.74 6.16 9.89
C PRO A 96 -11.91 4.64 9.79
N GLN A 97 -10.79 3.91 9.81
CA GLN A 97 -10.76 2.45 9.91
C GLN A 97 -10.58 2.04 11.38
N PHE A 98 -11.42 1.13 11.85
CA PHE A 98 -11.39 0.63 13.23
C PHE A 98 -11.08 -0.87 13.25
N SER A 99 -10.31 -1.32 14.24
CA SER A 99 -9.95 -2.73 14.43
C SER A 99 -10.70 -3.36 15.60
N PHE A 100 -12.02 -3.16 15.72
CA PHE A 100 -12.81 -3.67 16.84
C PHE A 100 -12.76 -5.21 16.98
N SER A 101 -12.64 -5.93 15.87
CA SER A 101 -12.42 -7.39 15.84
C SER A 101 -11.12 -7.81 16.55
N ARG A 102 -10.10 -6.96 16.55
CA ARG A 102 -8.81 -7.20 17.23
C ARG A 102 -8.75 -6.68 18.67
N LEU A 103 -9.73 -5.86 19.07
CA LEU A 103 -9.79 -5.23 20.39
C LEU A 103 -10.93 -5.87 21.21
N GLN A 104 -10.65 -7.01 21.83
CA GLN A 104 -11.59 -7.65 22.76
C GLN A 104 -11.92 -6.72 23.93
N GLY A 105 -13.17 -6.72 24.38
CA GLY A 105 -13.67 -5.85 25.45
C GLY A 105 -14.11 -4.45 25.00
N ALA A 106 -13.59 -3.91 23.90
CA ALA A 106 -14.00 -2.59 23.40
C ALA A 106 -15.45 -2.61 22.87
N ASP A 107 -16.27 -1.63 23.30
CA ASP A 107 -17.60 -1.38 22.72
C ASP A 107 -17.43 -0.64 21.39
N PRO A 108 -17.95 -1.15 20.26
CA PRO A 108 -17.88 -0.47 18.96
C PRO A 108 -18.87 0.71 18.82
N ILE A 109 -19.07 1.50 19.90
CA ILE A 109 -19.72 2.81 19.84
C ILE A 109 -18.68 3.86 19.44
N LEU A 110 -18.97 4.62 18.39
CA LEU A 110 -18.11 5.72 17.97
C LEU A 110 -18.40 7.00 18.78
N GLY A 111 -17.43 7.42 19.58
CA GLY A 111 -17.45 8.67 20.35
C GLY A 111 -16.63 9.79 19.69
N VAL A 112 -16.31 10.82 20.48
CA VAL A 112 -15.37 11.90 20.11
C VAL A 112 -13.90 11.52 20.32
N GLU A 113 -13.63 10.34 20.88
CA GLU A 113 -12.30 9.83 21.19
C GLU A 113 -11.61 9.29 19.92
N MET A 114 -10.28 9.45 19.82
CA MET A 114 -9.50 9.06 18.64
C MET A 114 -9.22 7.55 18.55
N ALA A 115 -10.27 6.74 18.49
CA ALA A 115 -10.20 5.27 18.52
C ALA A 115 -9.83 4.60 17.17
N SER A 116 -9.64 5.38 16.10
CA SER A 116 -9.31 4.86 14.76
C SER A 116 -7.89 4.30 14.67
N THR A 117 -7.74 3.08 14.16
CA THR A 117 -6.43 2.44 13.93
C THR A 117 -5.79 2.82 12.59
N GLY A 118 -6.61 3.28 11.64
CA GLY A 118 -6.20 3.77 10.33
C GLY A 118 -7.25 4.73 9.76
N GLU A 119 -7.00 5.26 8.58
CA GLU A 119 -7.92 6.15 7.87
C GLU A 119 -7.83 5.86 6.37
N VAL A 120 -8.96 5.81 5.68
CA VAL A 120 -9.06 5.64 4.23
C VAL A 120 -9.56 6.95 3.63
N ALA A 121 -8.99 7.33 2.49
CA ALA A 121 -9.42 8.45 1.69
C ALA A 121 -9.85 7.94 0.32
N ALA A 122 -11.07 8.27 -0.10
CA ALA A 122 -11.56 8.01 -1.45
C ALA A 122 -12.08 9.30 -2.07
N PHE A 123 -12.17 9.27 -3.40
CA PHE A 123 -12.69 10.34 -4.24
C PHE A 123 -13.96 9.84 -4.92
N GLY A 124 -14.72 10.77 -5.50
CA GLY A 124 -15.96 10.46 -6.19
C GLY A 124 -16.62 11.73 -6.73
N ARG A 125 -17.57 11.58 -7.65
CA ARG A 125 -18.25 12.73 -8.28
C ARG A 125 -19.10 13.50 -7.30
N ASP A 126 -19.72 12.80 -6.35
CA ASP A 126 -20.46 13.38 -5.23
C ASP A 126 -20.06 12.76 -3.88
N LYS A 127 -20.66 13.26 -2.79
CA LYS A 127 -20.34 12.81 -1.44
C LYS A 127 -20.85 11.41 -1.09
N TYR A 128 -21.80 10.88 -1.84
CA TYR A 128 -22.38 9.54 -1.62
C TYR A 128 -21.51 8.49 -2.31
N ASP A 129 -21.10 8.75 -3.56
CA ASP A 129 -20.12 7.97 -4.32
C ASP A 129 -18.80 7.82 -3.54
N ALA A 130 -18.18 8.96 -3.22
CA ALA A 130 -16.94 9.00 -2.46
C ALA A 130 -17.04 8.34 -1.07
N TYR A 131 -18.18 8.45 -0.39
CA TYR A 131 -18.40 7.80 0.91
C TYR A 131 -18.53 6.28 0.77
N LEU A 132 -19.28 5.78 -0.21
CA LEU A 132 -19.47 4.35 -0.42
C LEU A 132 -18.16 3.67 -0.85
N LYS A 133 -17.39 4.31 -1.76
CA LYS A 133 -16.01 3.92 -2.13
C LYS A 133 -15.09 3.89 -0.90
N ALA A 134 -15.11 4.93 -0.05
CA ALA A 134 -14.30 4.96 1.16
C ALA A 134 -14.68 3.87 2.17
N MET A 135 -15.98 3.59 2.36
CA MET A 135 -16.46 2.53 3.24
C MET A 135 -15.97 1.16 2.76
N LEU A 136 -16.19 0.81 1.49
CA LEU A 136 -15.68 -0.42 0.88
C LEU A 136 -14.17 -0.60 1.09
N ALA A 137 -13.37 0.45 0.84
CA ALA A 137 -11.93 0.42 1.00
C ALA A 137 -11.44 0.33 2.46
N THR A 138 -12.30 0.51 3.47
CA THR A 138 -11.98 0.14 4.87
C THR A 138 -12.09 -1.36 5.16
N GLY A 139 -12.65 -2.14 4.22
CA GLY A 139 -13.04 -3.54 4.39
C GLY A 139 -14.52 -3.73 4.76
N PHE A 140 -15.35 -2.70 4.63
CA PHE A 140 -16.79 -2.77 4.93
C PHE A 140 -17.52 -3.52 3.82
N GLN A 141 -18.18 -4.63 4.14
CA GLN A 141 -19.00 -5.39 3.19
C GLN A 141 -20.37 -4.72 3.00
N LEU A 142 -20.92 -4.78 1.80
CA LEU A 142 -22.24 -4.21 1.49
C LEU A 142 -23.36 -5.23 1.73
N PRO A 143 -24.55 -4.79 2.19
CA PRO A 143 -25.68 -5.68 2.37
C PRO A 143 -26.15 -6.27 1.04
N LYS A 144 -26.55 -7.55 1.03
CA LYS A 144 -27.08 -8.22 -0.16
C LYS A 144 -28.58 -8.39 -0.12
N LYS A 145 -29.14 -8.77 1.03
CA LYS A 145 -30.58 -9.06 1.21
C LYS A 145 -31.12 -8.63 2.57
N ASN A 146 -30.39 -8.87 3.66
CA ASN A 146 -30.97 -8.83 5.01
C ASN A 146 -30.32 -7.75 5.88
N ILE A 147 -31.11 -6.80 6.37
CA ILE A 147 -30.63 -5.67 7.19
C ILE A 147 -31.33 -5.68 8.56
N LEU A 148 -30.54 -5.58 9.64
CA LEU A 148 -31.01 -5.51 11.01
C LEU A 148 -30.99 -4.07 11.54
N LEU A 149 -32.09 -3.65 12.17
CA LEU A 149 -32.30 -2.32 12.73
C LEU A 149 -32.53 -2.39 14.26
N SER A 150 -31.79 -1.60 15.03
CA SER A 150 -32.03 -1.45 16.47
C SER A 150 -31.82 0.00 16.87
N ILE A 151 -32.92 0.73 17.09
CA ILE A 151 -32.90 2.19 17.24
C ILE A 151 -33.49 2.56 18.59
N GLY A 152 -32.65 3.05 19.50
CA GLY A 152 -33.03 3.28 20.89
C GLY A 152 -33.94 4.50 21.11
N SER A 153 -33.59 5.67 20.59
CA SER A 153 -34.34 6.90 20.89
C SER A 153 -35.45 7.17 19.88
N TYR A 154 -36.62 7.63 20.36
CA TYR A 154 -37.76 8.00 19.50
C TYR A 154 -37.39 9.05 18.44
N LYS A 155 -36.55 10.03 18.82
CA LYS A 155 -36.05 11.04 17.88
C LYS A 155 -35.27 10.40 16.73
N ASP A 156 -34.38 9.45 17.02
CA ASP A 156 -33.57 8.79 15.99
C ASP A 156 -34.43 7.85 15.12
N LYS A 157 -35.50 7.25 15.68
CA LYS A 157 -36.49 6.48 14.90
C LYS A 157 -37.20 7.35 13.86
N VAL A 158 -37.74 8.49 14.28
CA VAL A 158 -38.38 9.47 13.37
C VAL A 158 -37.37 10.00 12.34
N GLU A 159 -36.13 10.30 12.76
CA GLU A 159 -35.09 10.81 11.84
C GLU A 159 -34.60 9.77 10.82
N MET A 160 -34.66 8.47 11.15
CA MET A 160 -34.32 7.35 10.26
C MET A 160 -35.47 6.88 9.36
N LEU A 161 -36.73 7.17 9.68
CA LEU A 161 -37.90 6.64 8.97
C LEU A 161 -37.84 6.81 7.42
N PRO A 162 -37.40 7.96 6.85
CA PRO A 162 -37.25 8.10 5.40
C PRO A 162 -36.21 7.15 4.80
N SER A 163 -35.11 6.90 5.52
CA SER A 163 -34.08 5.94 5.11
C SER A 163 -34.55 4.50 5.23
N VAL A 164 -35.34 4.16 6.27
CA VAL A 164 -35.94 2.82 6.42
C VAL A 164 -36.89 2.50 5.26
N ARG A 165 -37.75 3.46 4.86
CA ARG A 165 -38.60 3.32 3.66
C ARG A 165 -37.77 3.09 2.40
N ARG A 166 -36.70 3.85 2.20
CA ARG A 166 -35.81 3.71 1.03
C ARG A 166 -35.10 2.35 0.96
N LEU A 167 -34.74 1.76 2.10
CA LEU A 167 -34.22 0.38 2.13
C LEU A 167 -35.27 -0.66 1.72
N PHE A 168 -36.51 -0.49 2.18
CA PHE A 168 -37.62 -1.37 1.81
C PHE A 168 -37.96 -1.24 0.31
N GLU A 169 -38.03 -0.01 -0.21
CA GLU A 169 -38.20 0.29 -1.65
C GLU A 169 -37.07 -0.29 -2.52
N SER A 170 -35.85 -0.38 -1.98
CA SER A 170 -34.70 -1.02 -2.65
C SER A 170 -34.72 -2.56 -2.60
N GLY A 171 -35.76 -3.17 -2.01
CA GLY A 171 -35.94 -4.62 -1.98
C GLY A 171 -35.20 -5.37 -0.86
N PHE A 172 -34.65 -4.67 0.14
CA PHE A 172 -34.01 -5.32 1.29
C PHE A 172 -35.05 -5.86 2.28
N LYS A 173 -34.83 -7.09 2.77
CA LYS A 173 -35.62 -7.66 3.87
C LYS A 173 -35.14 -7.07 5.20
N LEU A 174 -36.07 -6.41 5.90
CA LEU A 174 -35.80 -5.72 7.15
C LEU A 174 -36.09 -6.63 8.35
N PHE A 175 -35.16 -6.62 9.30
CA PHE A 175 -35.28 -7.21 10.63
C PHE A 175 -35.10 -6.13 11.68
N ALA A 176 -35.78 -6.23 12.83
CA ALA A 176 -35.61 -5.25 13.90
C ALA A 176 -35.78 -5.83 15.31
N THR A 177 -35.22 -5.16 16.31
CA THR A 177 -35.56 -5.45 17.72
C THR A 177 -37.02 -5.07 18.01
N PRO A 178 -37.73 -5.70 18.96
CA PRO A 178 -39.20 -5.62 19.05
C PRO A 178 -39.74 -4.18 19.06
N GLY A 179 -39.32 -3.36 20.04
CA GLY A 179 -39.72 -1.95 20.10
C GLY A 179 -39.22 -1.07 18.94
N THR A 180 -38.33 -1.55 18.08
CA THR A 180 -37.98 -0.90 16.80
C THR A 180 -38.89 -1.40 15.67
N ALA A 181 -39.24 -2.69 15.66
CA ALA A 181 -40.17 -3.30 14.71
C ALA A 181 -41.57 -2.68 14.84
N ASP A 182 -42.12 -2.62 16.06
CA ASP A 182 -43.46 -2.07 16.35
C ASP A 182 -43.64 -0.68 15.72
N PHE A 183 -42.69 0.23 15.99
CA PHE A 183 -42.69 1.59 15.44
C PHE A 183 -42.60 1.62 13.91
N ILE A 184 -41.83 0.73 13.28
CA ILE A 184 -41.66 0.70 11.82
C ILE A 184 -42.93 0.15 11.15
N GLN A 185 -43.56 -0.87 11.73
CA GLN A 185 -44.84 -1.44 11.28
C GLN A 185 -45.97 -0.41 11.39
N GLU A 186 -46.08 0.32 12.51
CA GLU A 186 -47.02 1.45 12.69
C GLU A 186 -46.92 2.51 11.58
N HIS A 187 -45.74 2.67 10.97
CA HIS A 187 -45.47 3.66 9.92
C HIS A 187 -45.51 3.07 8.49
N GLY A 188 -46.07 1.86 8.34
CA GLY A 188 -46.42 1.24 7.06
C GLY A 188 -45.28 0.54 6.32
N VAL A 189 -44.27 0.02 7.04
CA VAL A 189 -43.14 -0.73 6.46
C VAL A 189 -43.08 -2.12 7.09
N ASP A 190 -43.03 -3.16 6.26
CA ASP A 190 -42.91 -4.54 6.74
C ASP A 190 -41.50 -4.83 7.29
N VAL A 191 -41.44 -5.48 8.45
CA VAL A 191 -40.21 -5.77 9.19
C VAL A 191 -40.43 -6.95 10.14
N THR A 192 -39.49 -7.89 10.14
CA THR A 192 -39.54 -9.06 11.04
C THR A 192 -38.90 -8.75 12.40
N ALA A 193 -39.63 -8.99 13.49
CA ALA A 193 -39.10 -8.79 14.85
C ALA A 193 -38.15 -9.96 15.27
N LEU A 194 -37.03 -9.64 15.92
CA LEU A 194 -36.07 -10.61 16.48
C LEU A 194 -35.85 -10.32 17.98
N GLU A 195 -36.05 -11.32 18.84
CA GLU A 195 -35.91 -11.18 20.30
C GLU A 195 -34.48 -11.48 20.78
N ALA A 196 -34.06 -10.80 21.85
CA ALA A 196 -32.70 -10.92 22.41
C ALA A 196 -32.56 -11.98 23.52
N ASP A 197 -33.62 -12.23 24.29
CA ASP A 197 -33.57 -12.96 25.57
C ASP A 197 -34.51 -14.19 25.65
N LYS A 198 -35.26 -14.52 24.59
CA LYS A 198 -36.10 -15.74 24.53
C LYS A 198 -35.89 -16.51 23.24
N ALA A 199 -35.51 -17.78 23.39
CA ALA A 199 -35.54 -18.76 22.30
C ALA A 199 -36.99 -19.19 22.05
N ARG A 200 -37.73 -18.44 21.23
CA ARG A 200 -38.70 -19.06 20.32
C ARG A 200 -37.91 -19.67 19.18
N GLU A 201 -38.15 -20.93 18.87
CA GLU A 201 -37.46 -21.66 17.81
C GLU A 201 -37.50 -20.87 16.49
N GLY A 202 -36.33 -20.52 15.95
CA GLY A 202 -36.18 -19.85 14.65
C GLY A 202 -36.25 -18.32 14.61
N TYR A 203 -36.29 -17.60 15.74
CA TYR A 203 -36.37 -16.13 15.80
C TYR A 203 -35.40 -15.43 16.77
N GLY A 204 -34.31 -16.11 17.19
CA GLY A 204 -33.33 -15.54 18.11
C GLY A 204 -32.37 -14.54 17.44
N LEU A 205 -32.20 -13.35 18.01
CA LEU A 205 -31.24 -12.34 17.53
C LEU A 205 -29.79 -12.89 17.42
N GLN A 206 -29.39 -13.74 18.38
CA GLN A 206 -28.08 -14.37 18.42
C GLN A 206 -27.89 -15.37 17.27
N GLU A 207 -28.93 -16.17 17.00
CA GLU A 207 -28.97 -17.20 15.95
C GLU A 207 -28.83 -16.58 14.55
N TYR A 208 -29.52 -15.46 14.29
CA TYR A 208 -29.46 -14.77 12.99
C TYR A 208 -28.09 -14.12 12.73
N LEU A 209 -27.41 -13.64 13.79
CA LEU A 209 -26.05 -13.10 13.67
C LEU A 209 -25.01 -14.23 13.53
N SER A 210 -25.11 -15.31 14.31
CA SER A 210 -24.14 -16.41 14.26
C SER A 210 -24.23 -17.25 12.98
N ASN A 211 -25.44 -17.41 12.43
CA ASN A 211 -25.67 -18.13 11.17
C ASN A 211 -25.50 -17.23 9.93
N ASN A 212 -24.88 -16.04 10.07
CA ASN A 212 -24.65 -15.06 9.00
C ASN A 212 -25.92 -14.75 8.16
N ARG A 213 -27.09 -14.69 8.80
CA ARG A 213 -28.37 -14.38 8.12
C ARG A 213 -28.63 -12.89 8.00
N ILE A 214 -27.75 -12.03 8.52
CA ILE A 214 -27.83 -10.57 8.50
C ILE A 214 -26.56 -10.03 7.84
N ASP A 215 -26.71 -9.23 6.77
CA ASP A 215 -25.58 -8.67 6.01
C ASP A 215 -25.16 -7.28 6.52
N LEU A 216 -26.00 -6.62 7.32
CA LEU A 216 -25.72 -5.29 7.90
C LEU A 216 -26.51 -5.08 9.19
N TYR A 217 -25.85 -4.54 10.22
CA TYR A 217 -26.49 -4.11 11.47
C TYR A 217 -26.39 -2.59 11.65
N ILE A 218 -27.55 -1.91 11.74
CA ILE A 218 -27.65 -0.50 12.13
C ILE A 218 -28.11 -0.45 13.59
N ASN A 219 -27.20 -0.16 14.52
CA ASN A 219 -27.47 -0.05 15.94
C ASN A 219 -27.31 1.39 16.42
N LEU A 220 -28.40 2.12 16.62
CA LEU A 220 -28.38 3.50 17.11
C LEU A 220 -28.66 3.50 18.62
N PRO A 221 -27.63 3.54 19.49
CA PRO A 221 -27.82 3.51 20.94
C PRO A 221 -28.53 4.78 21.41
N SER A 222 -29.58 4.61 22.23
CA SER A 222 -30.21 5.71 22.95
C SER A 222 -29.17 6.45 23.81
N LYS A 223 -29.20 7.79 23.80
CA LYS A 223 -28.26 8.64 24.55
C LYS A 223 -28.23 8.29 26.04
N ASN A 224 -27.27 7.47 26.46
CA ASN A 224 -26.93 7.32 27.86
C ASN A 224 -26.34 8.64 28.36
N ARG A 225 -27.11 9.35 29.20
CA ARG A 225 -26.52 10.33 30.12
C ARG A 225 -25.54 9.58 31.01
N PHE A 226 -24.30 10.08 31.01
CA PHE A 226 -23.15 9.62 31.79
C PHE A 226 -22.53 8.28 31.38
N ARG A 227 -21.20 8.37 31.24
CA ARG A 227 -20.18 7.31 31.23
C ARG A 227 -20.47 6.31 32.36
N ARG A 228 -21.10 5.18 32.05
CA ARG A 228 -21.24 4.06 33.02
C ARG A 228 -19.95 3.24 33.05
N PRO A 229 -19.58 2.61 34.18
CA PRO A 229 -18.40 1.75 34.26
C PRO A 229 -18.46 0.58 33.27
N ALA A 230 -17.29 0.04 32.90
CA ALA A 230 -17.15 -1.09 31.98
C ALA A 230 -17.87 -2.38 32.43
N SER A 231 -18.26 -2.46 33.71
CA SER A 231 -18.99 -3.58 34.32
C SER A 231 -20.49 -3.64 34.00
N TYR A 232 -21.04 -2.76 33.15
CA TYR A 232 -22.45 -2.80 32.74
C TYR A 232 -22.64 -3.27 31.29
N VAL A 233 -22.52 -4.59 31.08
CA VAL A 233 -22.74 -5.26 29.80
C VAL A 233 -24.23 -5.21 29.40
N SER A 234 -24.62 -4.15 28.68
CA SER A 234 -25.98 -4.04 28.14
C SER A 234 -26.25 -5.05 27.02
N ASN A 235 -27.52 -5.44 26.83
CA ASN A 235 -27.91 -6.27 25.67
C ASN A 235 -27.57 -5.59 24.32
N GLY A 236 -27.57 -4.25 24.29
CA GLY A 236 -27.04 -3.47 23.17
C GLY A 236 -25.56 -3.72 22.89
N TYR A 237 -24.70 -3.67 23.93
CA TYR A 237 -23.27 -4.01 23.82
C TYR A 237 -23.08 -5.42 23.27
N ARG A 238 -23.77 -6.41 23.84
CA ARG A 238 -23.70 -7.82 23.39
C ARG A 238 -24.03 -7.94 21.89
N SER A 239 -25.15 -7.35 21.45
CA SER A 239 -25.55 -7.40 20.04
C SER A 239 -24.53 -6.77 19.09
N ARG A 240 -23.96 -5.62 19.45
CA ARG A 240 -22.93 -4.96 18.63
C ARG A 240 -21.61 -5.76 18.60
N ARG A 241 -21.21 -6.32 19.75
CA ARG A 241 -19.98 -7.11 19.86
C ARG A 241 -20.08 -8.39 19.03
N MET A 242 -21.21 -9.13 19.14
CA MET A 242 -21.48 -10.29 18.29
C MET A 242 -21.43 -9.95 16.80
N ALA A 243 -22.01 -8.82 16.36
CA ALA A 243 -21.92 -8.42 14.96
C ALA A 243 -20.46 -8.23 14.51
N ILE A 244 -19.62 -7.56 15.29
CA ILE A 244 -18.19 -7.41 15.00
C ILE A 244 -17.45 -8.77 14.99
N ASP A 245 -17.76 -9.66 15.93
CA ASP A 245 -17.10 -10.96 16.06
C ASP A 245 -17.51 -11.95 14.94
N PHE A 246 -18.76 -11.89 14.48
CA PHE A 246 -19.24 -12.60 13.27
C PHE A 246 -18.95 -11.85 11.96
N SER A 247 -18.15 -10.78 11.99
CA SER A 247 -17.79 -9.94 10.83
C SER A 247 -18.96 -9.29 10.09
N VAL A 248 -20.12 -9.16 10.74
CA VAL A 248 -21.29 -8.43 10.23
C VAL A 248 -21.01 -6.91 10.31
N PRO A 249 -21.07 -6.18 9.18
CA PRO A 249 -20.90 -4.73 9.13
C PRO A 249 -21.82 -3.98 10.10
N LEU A 250 -21.26 -3.02 10.84
CA LEU A 250 -21.95 -2.31 11.92
C LEU A 250 -21.89 -0.78 11.73
N ILE A 251 -23.05 -0.11 11.80
CA ILE A 251 -23.17 1.36 11.80
C ILE A 251 -23.84 1.84 13.10
N THR A 252 -23.17 2.75 13.82
CA THR A 252 -23.64 3.25 15.14
C THR A 252 -24.01 4.73 15.21
N ASN A 253 -23.97 5.46 14.08
CA ASN A 253 -24.30 6.89 14.02
C ASN A 253 -25.41 7.18 12.99
N VAL A 254 -26.45 7.93 13.42
CA VAL A 254 -27.62 8.26 12.60
C VAL A 254 -27.28 9.00 11.30
N LYS A 255 -26.28 9.90 11.31
CA LYS A 255 -25.88 10.64 10.12
C LYS A 255 -25.13 9.76 9.12
N CYS A 256 -24.27 8.87 9.61
CA CYS A 256 -23.57 7.89 8.79
C CYS A 256 -24.56 6.87 8.20
N ALA A 257 -25.52 6.38 8.98
CA ALA A 257 -26.57 5.48 8.51
C ALA A 257 -27.38 6.12 7.38
N LYS A 258 -27.84 7.36 7.54
CA LYS A 258 -28.58 8.10 6.49
C LYS A 258 -27.76 8.29 5.22
N MET A 259 -26.47 8.65 5.35
CA MET A 259 -25.57 8.82 4.21
C MET A 259 -25.28 7.50 3.49
N PHE A 260 -25.14 6.41 4.24
CA PHE A 260 -24.89 5.07 3.71
C PHE A 260 -26.12 4.51 2.95
N VAL A 261 -27.31 4.62 3.54
CA VAL A 261 -28.56 4.20 2.89
C VAL A 261 -28.83 5.00 1.62
N GLU A 262 -28.63 6.32 1.65
CA GLU A 262 -28.81 7.16 0.47
C GLU A 262 -27.77 6.85 -0.63
N ALA A 263 -26.55 6.44 -0.27
CA ALA A 263 -25.56 5.98 -1.24
C ALA A 263 -25.93 4.61 -1.85
N LEU A 264 -26.35 3.64 -1.03
CA LEU A 264 -26.84 2.33 -1.51
C LEU A 264 -28.02 2.47 -2.47
N ALA A 265 -28.95 3.38 -2.21
CA ALA A 265 -30.11 3.62 -3.06
C ALA A 265 -29.79 4.35 -4.39
N ARG A 266 -28.57 4.90 -4.53
CA ARG A 266 -28.13 5.65 -5.73
C ARG A 266 -27.21 4.84 -6.65
N PHE A 267 -26.41 3.92 -6.10
CA PHE A 267 -25.33 3.27 -6.84
C PHE A 267 -25.45 1.75 -6.81
N VAL A 268 -25.45 1.14 -8.00
CA VAL A 268 -25.36 -0.31 -8.19
C VAL A 268 -23.90 -0.69 -8.36
N VAL A 269 -23.37 -1.43 -7.38
CA VAL A 269 -21.92 -1.66 -7.21
C VAL A 269 -21.34 -2.59 -8.28
N ASP A 270 -22.15 -3.51 -8.82
CA ASP A 270 -21.74 -4.45 -9.88
C ASP A 270 -21.48 -3.79 -11.25
N LYS A 271 -21.54 -2.44 -11.32
CA LYS A 271 -21.28 -1.63 -12.53
C LYS A 271 -20.25 -0.52 -12.30
N TRP A 272 -19.42 -0.64 -11.26
CA TRP A 272 -18.39 0.36 -10.96
C TRP A 272 -17.10 0.13 -11.75
N GLU A 273 -16.90 0.97 -12.76
CA GLU A 273 -15.61 1.16 -13.41
C GLU A 273 -14.77 2.18 -12.64
N VAL A 274 -13.43 2.10 -12.75
CA VAL A 274 -12.52 3.06 -12.12
C VAL A 274 -12.46 4.32 -12.98
N GLU A 275 -12.97 5.44 -12.45
CA GLU A 275 -13.01 6.70 -13.17
C GLU A 275 -11.74 7.54 -12.96
N THR A 276 -11.53 8.54 -13.80
CA THR A 276 -10.40 9.51 -13.69
C THR A 276 -10.44 10.36 -12.42
N VAL A 277 -11.57 10.35 -11.69
CA VAL A 277 -11.73 10.99 -10.37
C VAL A 277 -11.26 10.08 -9.23
N ASP A 278 -11.22 8.77 -9.42
CA ASP A 278 -10.97 7.79 -8.35
C ASP A 278 -9.49 7.62 -7.97
N TYR A 279 -8.58 8.07 -8.84
CA TYR A 279 -7.14 8.01 -8.63
C TYR A 279 -6.48 9.39 -8.73
N ILE A 280 -5.40 9.58 -7.98
CA ILE A 280 -4.51 10.75 -8.10
C ILE A 280 -3.08 10.24 -8.28
N THR A 281 -2.57 10.38 -9.50
CA THR A 281 -1.15 10.24 -9.83
C THR A 281 -0.42 11.56 -9.58
N SER A 282 0.91 11.51 -9.36
CA SER A 282 1.73 12.73 -9.17
C SER A 282 2.04 13.47 -10.48
N HIS A 283 1.54 12.97 -11.60
CA HIS A 283 1.74 13.43 -12.97
C HIS A 283 0.60 12.86 -13.82
N ARG A 284 0.19 13.54 -14.90
CA ARG A 284 -0.76 12.93 -15.85
C ARG A 284 -0.05 11.87 -16.68
N THR A 285 -0.58 10.65 -16.65
CA THR A 285 -0.17 9.59 -17.57
C THR A 285 -1.04 9.65 -18.80
N THR A 286 -0.41 9.79 -19.98
CA THR A 286 -1.08 9.81 -21.28
C THR A 286 -0.58 8.62 -22.09
N VAL A 287 -1.47 7.94 -22.79
CA VAL A 287 -1.14 6.86 -23.72
C VAL A 287 -1.11 7.42 -25.13
N LEU A 288 0.00 7.23 -25.84
CA LEU A 288 0.18 7.55 -27.25
C LEU A 288 0.28 6.23 -28.05
N PRO A 289 -0.06 6.21 -29.35
CA PRO A 289 0.33 5.10 -30.21
C PRO A 289 1.85 5.06 -30.41
N GLY A 290 2.36 3.95 -30.95
CA GLY A 290 3.76 3.84 -31.35
C GLY A 290 4.19 4.94 -32.34
N LEU A 291 5.29 5.64 -32.04
CA LEU A 291 5.74 6.80 -32.82
C LEU A 291 6.66 6.39 -33.97
N VAL A 292 6.67 7.20 -35.02
CA VAL A 292 7.40 7.00 -36.26
C VAL A 292 8.38 8.15 -36.48
N ASN A 293 9.66 7.85 -36.69
CA ASN A 293 10.63 8.82 -37.22
C ASN A 293 11.00 8.40 -38.64
N ILE A 294 10.52 9.13 -39.65
CA ILE A 294 10.74 8.81 -41.07
C ILE A 294 12.15 9.17 -41.55
N ALA A 295 12.88 10.02 -40.83
CA ALA A 295 14.24 10.44 -41.16
C ALA A 295 15.21 10.09 -40.01
N ALA A 296 15.49 8.80 -39.86
CA ALA A 296 16.52 8.26 -38.98
C ALA A 296 17.84 8.15 -39.74
N LEU A 297 18.88 8.83 -39.24
CA LEU A 297 20.22 8.77 -39.81
C LEU A 297 20.94 7.50 -39.36
N LEU A 298 21.49 6.74 -40.31
CA LEU A 298 22.34 5.58 -40.03
C LEU A 298 23.73 5.79 -40.67
N PRO A 299 24.81 5.97 -39.88
CA PRO A 299 26.14 6.33 -40.39
C PRO A 299 26.91 5.13 -40.97
N ASP A 300 26.50 3.89 -40.75
CA ASP A 300 27.07 2.70 -41.41
C ASP A 300 26.06 1.53 -41.38
N ALA A 301 26.46 0.37 -41.92
CA ALA A 301 25.60 -0.82 -42.03
C ALA A 301 25.88 -1.91 -40.99
N ARG A 302 26.60 -1.61 -39.89
CA ARG A 302 26.93 -2.59 -38.84
C ARG A 302 25.73 -2.88 -37.94
N ALA A 303 25.66 -4.11 -37.45
CA ALA A 303 24.65 -4.56 -36.48
C ALA A 303 24.63 -3.69 -35.21
N GLU A 304 25.82 -3.32 -34.72
CA GLU A 304 26.02 -2.41 -33.57
C GLU A 304 25.24 -1.09 -33.74
N THR A 305 25.43 -0.43 -34.90
CA THR A 305 24.81 0.85 -35.24
C THR A 305 23.28 0.74 -35.39
N PHE A 306 22.78 -0.39 -35.92
CA PHE A 306 21.35 -0.69 -35.96
C PHE A 306 20.75 -0.90 -34.56
N GLU A 307 21.46 -1.62 -33.69
CA GLU A 307 21.08 -1.81 -32.29
C GLU A 307 21.03 -0.46 -31.56
N GLU A 308 22.10 0.34 -31.59
CA GLU A 308 22.17 1.67 -30.97
C GLU A 308 21.02 2.59 -31.43
N ALA A 309 20.80 2.71 -32.74
CA ALA A 309 19.75 3.57 -33.32
C ALA A 309 18.34 3.15 -32.87
N THR A 310 18.05 1.85 -32.96
CA THR A 310 16.71 1.32 -32.64
C THR A 310 16.46 1.23 -31.14
N GLN A 311 17.50 1.03 -30.33
CA GLN A 311 17.43 1.06 -28.87
C GLN A 311 17.15 2.50 -28.39
N ALA A 312 17.86 3.49 -28.94
CA ALA A 312 17.63 4.91 -28.65
C ALA A 312 16.21 5.34 -29.07
N ALA A 313 15.74 4.89 -30.23
CA ALA A 313 14.38 5.11 -30.70
C ALA A 313 13.32 4.60 -29.71
N ILE A 314 13.43 3.35 -29.23
CA ILE A 314 12.53 2.81 -28.21
C ILE A 314 12.61 3.63 -26.91
N CYS A 315 13.79 4.08 -26.48
CA CYS A 315 13.92 4.98 -25.32
C CYS A 315 13.19 6.33 -25.51
N GLY A 316 13.08 6.81 -26.75
CA GLY A 316 12.29 7.98 -27.13
C GLY A 316 10.79 7.73 -27.41
N GLY A 317 10.32 6.48 -27.36
CA GLY A 317 8.94 6.10 -27.71
C GLY A 317 8.70 5.83 -29.20
N PHE A 318 9.74 5.79 -30.02
CA PHE A 318 9.66 5.52 -31.46
C PHE A 318 9.74 4.01 -31.73
N THR A 319 8.68 3.45 -32.31
CA THR A 319 8.51 2.01 -32.57
C THR A 319 8.66 1.64 -34.04
N ALA A 320 8.76 2.63 -34.95
CA ALA A 320 9.09 2.44 -36.36
C ALA A 320 10.01 3.55 -36.90
N LEU A 321 10.97 3.19 -37.75
CA LEU A 321 11.98 4.10 -38.31
C LEU A 321 12.05 4.02 -39.85
N GLY A 322 12.06 5.16 -40.53
CA GLY A 322 12.59 5.29 -41.89
C GLY A 322 14.09 5.55 -41.81
N MET A 323 14.91 4.62 -42.30
CA MET A 323 16.37 4.63 -42.15
C MET A 323 17.06 5.02 -43.44
N SER A 324 17.79 6.12 -43.35
CA SER A 324 18.61 6.67 -44.43
C SER A 324 20.08 6.41 -44.12
N VAL A 325 20.74 5.60 -44.95
CA VAL A 325 22.11 5.10 -44.68
C VAL A 325 23.14 5.90 -45.45
N TYR A 326 23.98 6.65 -44.72
CA TYR A 326 25.03 7.51 -45.28
C TYR A 326 26.36 7.33 -44.55
N GLY A 327 27.17 6.42 -45.08
CA GLY A 327 28.56 6.25 -44.69
C GLY A 327 29.38 7.52 -44.84
N ALA A 328 30.31 7.76 -43.91
CA ALA A 328 31.41 8.70 -44.10
C ALA A 328 32.19 8.40 -45.40
N ASP A 329 32.26 7.12 -45.78
CA ASP A 329 32.85 6.63 -47.03
C ASP A 329 31.91 6.67 -48.26
N GLY A 330 30.75 7.35 -48.17
CA GLY A 330 29.73 7.35 -49.24
C GLY A 330 28.99 6.02 -49.42
N PHE A 331 28.95 5.19 -48.37
CA PHE A 331 28.19 3.94 -48.38
C PHE A 331 26.69 4.21 -48.21
N ALA A 332 25.89 3.80 -49.19
CA ALA A 332 24.44 3.96 -49.20
C ALA A 332 23.75 2.86 -50.02
N ALA A 333 22.44 2.74 -49.87
CA ALA A 333 21.58 1.79 -50.57
C ALA A 333 21.43 2.14 -52.07
N THR A 334 22.46 1.84 -52.86
CA THR A 334 22.56 2.22 -54.28
C THR A 334 22.64 1.02 -55.25
N SER A 335 22.81 -0.20 -54.74
CA SER A 335 22.82 -1.45 -55.51
C SER A 335 22.31 -2.62 -54.67
N ASP A 336 21.83 -3.70 -55.30
CA ASP A 336 21.23 -4.86 -54.60
C ASP A 336 22.20 -5.46 -53.56
N GLN A 337 23.50 -5.50 -53.87
CA GLN A 337 24.54 -5.97 -52.94
C GLN A 337 24.65 -5.07 -51.70
N ARG A 338 24.63 -3.74 -51.85
CA ARG A 338 24.69 -2.80 -50.72
C ARG A 338 23.41 -2.83 -49.90
N MET A 339 22.26 -2.96 -50.56
CA MET A 339 20.96 -3.15 -49.89
C MET A 339 20.96 -4.42 -49.02
N ALA A 340 21.46 -5.54 -49.54
CA ALA A 340 21.60 -6.79 -48.78
C ALA A 340 22.50 -6.62 -47.56
N THR A 341 23.64 -5.92 -47.66
CA THR A 341 24.51 -5.61 -46.52
C THR A 341 23.77 -4.83 -45.44
N ILE A 342 23.04 -3.77 -45.82
CA ILE A 342 22.27 -2.94 -44.89
C ILE A 342 21.18 -3.77 -44.19
N LYS A 343 20.40 -4.53 -44.95
CA LYS A 343 19.34 -5.38 -44.38
C LYS A 343 19.88 -6.46 -43.44
N ASN A 344 21.05 -7.02 -43.75
CA ASN A 344 21.72 -8.00 -42.88
C ASN A 344 22.19 -7.37 -41.56
N GLY A 345 22.60 -6.09 -41.55
CA GLY A 345 22.94 -5.36 -40.32
C GLY A 345 21.76 -5.27 -39.34
N GLY A 346 20.57 -4.92 -39.81
CA GLY A 346 19.38 -4.82 -38.95
C GLY A 346 18.75 -6.17 -38.55
N ARG A 347 18.98 -7.23 -39.34
CA ARG A 347 18.29 -8.52 -39.19
C ARG A 347 18.69 -9.24 -37.91
N GLY A 348 17.78 -9.25 -36.94
CA GLY A 348 18.02 -9.88 -35.63
C GLY A 348 18.76 -8.98 -34.63
N HIS A 349 18.95 -7.70 -34.96
CA HIS A 349 19.60 -6.71 -34.09
C HIS A 349 18.67 -5.51 -33.77
N ALA A 350 17.73 -5.17 -34.64
CA ALA A 350 16.82 -4.04 -34.46
C ALA A 350 15.76 -4.23 -33.35
N TYR A 351 15.63 -3.27 -32.42
CA TYR A 351 14.59 -3.25 -31.38
C TYR A 351 13.25 -2.68 -31.86
N ALA A 352 13.29 -1.67 -32.74
CA ALA A 352 12.14 -1.05 -33.38
C ALA A 352 11.97 -1.57 -34.82
N ASP A 353 10.77 -1.48 -35.38
CA ASP A 353 10.57 -1.78 -36.80
C ASP A 353 11.29 -0.75 -37.67
N TYR A 354 11.70 -1.14 -38.89
CA TYR A 354 12.44 -0.24 -39.78
C TYR A 354 12.12 -0.45 -41.26
N VAL A 355 12.32 0.60 -42.05
CA VAL A 355 12.32 0.62 -43.52
C VAL A 355 13.64 1.22 -43.96
N VAL A 356 14.33 0.60 -44.91
CA VAL A 356 15.54 1.18 -45.53
C VAL A 356 15.12 2.01 -46.75
N GLU A 357 15.72 3.18 -46.92
CA GLU A 357 15.53 4.05 -48.09
C GLU A 357 16.57 3.74 -49.19
N VAL A 358 16.19 3.85 -50.46
CA VAL A 358 17.10 3.79 -51.62
C VAL A 358 17.62 5.18 -51.93
N SER A 359 18.93 5.34 -52.14
CA SER A 359 19.49 6.65 -52.48
C SER A 359 19.72 6.80 -53.99
N ALA A 360 19.23 7.90 -54.58
CA ALA A 360 19.43 8.21 -55.99
C ALA A 360 20.85 8.74 -56.26
N THR A 361 21.51 8.21 -57.30
CA THR A 361 22.80 8.71 -57.81
C THR A 361 22.80 8.84 -59.34
N GLY A 362 23.81 9.48 -59.91
CA GLY A 362 24.06 9.45 -61.35
C GLY A 362 24.43 8.08 -61.93
N SER A 363 24.73 7.09 -61.08
CA SER A 363 25.25 5.77 -61.47
C SER A 363 24.24 4.62 -61.35
N ASN A 364 23.10 4.81 -60.70
CA ASN A 364 22.10 3.76 -60.46
C ASN A 364 20.76 3.94 -61.17
N THR A 365 20.60 4.89 -62.11
CA THR A 365 19.33 5.12 -62.84
C THR A 365 18.79 3.88 -63.56
N SER A 366 19.67 3.00 -64.05
CA SER A 366 19.29 1.75 -64.72
C SER A 366 18.95 0.59 -63.78
N THR A 367 19.44 0.62 -62.53
CA THR A 367 19.27 -0.45 -61.53
C THR A 367 18.30 -0.10 -60.42
N VAL A 368 17.94 1.18 -60.23
CA VAL A 368 17.05 1.65 -59.15
C VAL A 368 15.70 0.91 -59.14
N ALA A 369 15.20 0.51 -60.31
CA ALA A 369 13.96 -0.23 -60.43
C ALA A 369 13.99 -1.63 -59.76
N SER A 370 15.13 -2.32 -59.71
CA SER A 370 15.24 -3.63 -59.02
C SER A 370 15.16 -3.46 -57.49
N LEU A 371 15.82 -2.42 -56.97
CA LEU A 371 15.87 -2.10 -55.54
C LEU A 371 14.48 -1.81 -54.94
N SER A 372 13.52 -1.36 -55.75
CA SER A 372 12.14 -1.15 -55.32
C SER A 372 11.42 -2.41 -54.81
N ARG A 373 11.98 -3.61 -55.09
CA ARG A 373 11.51 -4.88 -54.52
C ARG A 373 11.79 -5.00 -53.02
N ASP A 374 12.86 -4.36 -52.56
CA ASP A 374 13.40 -4.48 -51.21
C ASP A 374 13.11 -3.25 -50.34
N ALA A 375 13.02 -2.07 -50.96
CA ALA A 375 12.81 -0.80 -50.28
C ALA A 375 11.80 0.07 -51.07
N PRO A 376 10.69 0.51 -50.46
CA PRO A 376 9.61 1.21 -51.16
C PRO A 376 9.76 2.74 -51.20
N ILE A 377 10.86 3.28 -50.69
CA ILE A 377 11.12 4.73 -50.60
C ILE A 377 12.41 5.06 -51.38
N LEU A 378 12.35 6.05 -52.26
CA LEU A 378 13.50 6.63 -52.95
C LEU A 378 13.83 8.01 -52.36
N TYR A 379 15.07 8.21 -51.94
CA TYR A 379 15.59 9.50 -51.47
C TYR A 379 16.44 10.17 -52.56
N VAL A 380 16.12 11.43 -52.86
CA VAL A 380 16.80 12.26 -53.88
C VAL A 380 17.40 13.49 -53.20
N SER A 381 18.73 13.49 -53.02
CA SER A 381 19.45 14.61 -52.40
C SER A 381 19.97 15.61 -53.43
N PHE A 382 19.79 16.90 -53.15
CA PHE A 382 20.46 18.01 -53.86
C PHE A 382 21.53 18.72 -53.00
N ASP A 383 21.65 18.36 -51.72
CA ASP A 383 22.69 18.88 -50.83
C ASP A 383 24.08 18.38 -51.29
N LYS A 384 24.93 19.29 -51.76
CA LYS A 384 26.30 18.99 -52.22
C LYS A 384 27.26 18.60 -51.09
N ALA A 385 26.93 18.93 -49.83
CA ALA A 385 27.66 18.43 -48.67
C ALA A 385 27.29 16.97 -48.34
N HIS A 386 26.24 16.43 -48.96
CA HIS A 386 25.79 15.06 -48.78
C HIS A 386 26.64 14.10 -49.65
N PRO A 387 27.18 12.99 -49.11
CA PRO A 387 28.04 12.07 -49.87
C PRO A 387 27.37 11.43 -51.09
N VAL A 388 26.03 11.43 -51.11
CA VAL A 388 25.20 10.78 -52.13
C VAL A 388 24.17 11.79 -52.63
N HIS A 389 24.47 12.51 -53.71
CA HIS A 389 23.62 13.56 -54.27
C HIS A 389 23.47 13.46 -55.79
N VAL A 390 22.57 14.28 -56.34
CA VAL A 390 22.26 14.35 -57.76
C VAL A 390 22.64 15.73 -58.31
N ASP A 391 23.68 15.77 -59.16
CA ASP A 391 24.20 17.02 -59.77
C ASP A 391 23.30 17.64 -60.85
N LYS A 392 22.37 16.85 -61.42
CA LYS A 392 21.63 17.23 -62.63
C LYS A 392 20.15 16.83 -62.53
N TYR A 393 19.24 17.76 -62.81
CA TYR A 393 17.82 17.48 -62.87
C TYR A 393 17.43 16.41 -63.91
N SER A 394 18.24 16.21 -64.96
CA SER A 394 18.05 15.10 -65.91
C SER A 394 18.10 13.73 -65.21
N THR A 395 19.05 13.55 -64.30
CA THR A 395 19.20 12.32 -63.51
C THR A 395 18.03 12.13 -62.54
N ALA A 396 17.55 13.20 -61.90
CA ALA A 396 16.34 13.14 -61.08
C ALA A 396 15.10 12.76 -61.93
N SER A 397 14.98 13.31 -63.14
CA SER A 397 13.91 12.96 -64.08
C SER A 397 13.99 11.51 -64.57
N GLU A 398 15.19 10.95 -64.75
CA GLU A 398 15.37 9.52 -65.08
C GLU A 398 14.93 8.62 -63.92
N HIS A 399 15.29 8.96 -62.69
CA HIS A 399 14.83 8.26 -61.48
C HIS A 399 13.31 8.32 -61.32
N PHE A 400 12.67 9.47 -61.57
CA PHE A 400 11.21 9.61 -61.55
C PHE A 400 10.51 8.76 -62.63
N LYS A 401 11.21 8.44 -63.72
CA LYS A 401 10.71 7.55 -64.77
C LYS A 401 10.93 6.06 -64.44
N ALA A 402 12.03 5.73 -63.76
CA ALA A 402 12.43 4.35 -63.48
C ALA A 402 11.84 3.75 -62.19
N TRP A 403 11.62 4.57 -61.15
CA TRP A 403 11.03 4.13 -59.88
C TRP A 403 9.55 3.72 -60.04
N PRO A 404 8.96 2.83 -59.23
CA PRO A 404 7.52 2.55 -59.33
C PRO A 404 6.65 3.76 -58.99
N GLN A 405 5.49 3.92 -59.64
CA GLN A 405 4.60 5.07 -59.41
C GLN A 405 3.85 4.98 -58.07
N SER A 406 3.65 3.77 -57.55
CA SER A 406 3.04 3.50 -56.23
C SER A 406 3.99 3.71 -55.05
N SER A 407 5.27 4.01 -55.30
CA SER A 407 6.32 4.10 -54.29
C SER A 407 6.70 5.54 -54.00
N ALA A 408 6.91 5.88 -52.73
CA ALA A 408 7.16 7.24 -52.28
C ALA A 408 8.54 7.74 -52.75
N VAL A 409 8.64 9.06 -52.92
CA VAL A 409 9.89 9.79 -53.18
C VAL A 409 10.05 10.87 -52.11
N ILE A 410 11.21 10.88 -51.44
CA ILE A 410 11.63 11.89 -50.46
C ILE A 410 12.73 12.76 -51.09
N THR A 411 12.74 14.06 -50.81
CA THR A 411 13.83 14.97 -51.18
C THR A 411 14.10 16.01 -50.11
N ASN A 412 15.35 16.44 -49.96
CA ASN A 412 15.77 17.57 -49.13
C ASN A 412 15.97 18.87 -49.95
N ALA A 413 15.41 18.93 -51.15
CA ALA A 413 15.51 20.09 -52.03
C ALA A 413 14.89 21.34 -51.39
N SER A 414 15.54 22.49 -51.58
CA SER A 414 15.09 23.81 -51.09
C SER A 414 15.22 24.87 -52.20
N GLY A 415 14.46 25.96 -52.10
CA GLY A 415 14.46 27.08 -53.05
C GLY A 415 14.26 26.64 -54.51
N ASN A 416 15.24 26.95 -55.36
CA ASN A 416 15.19 26.64 -56.80
C ASN A 416 15.17 25.13 -57.08
N ASP A 417 15.84 24.32 -56.25
CA ASP A 417 15.83 22.86 -56.40
C ASP A 417 14.45 22.30 -56.02
N LEU A 418 13.82 22.85 -54.98
CA LEU A 418 12.47 22.48 -54.58
C LEU A 418 11.45 22.80 -55.68
N ALA A 419 11.47 24.01 -56.24
CA ALA A 419 10.60 24.39 -57.35
C ALA A 419 10.75 23.45 -58.56
N SER A 420 12.00 23.03 -58.86
CA SER A 420 12.30 22.08 -59.94
C SER A 420 11.77 20.67 -59.63
N MET A 421 11.89 20.20 -58.39
CA MET A 421 11.38 18.89 -57.95
C MET A 421 9.85 18.85 -57.90
N LEU A 422 9.19 19.93 -57.50
CA LEU A 422 7.73 20.08 -57.55
C LEU A 422 7.21 20.04 -59.00
N LEU A 423 7.93 20.67 -59.94
CA LEU A 423 7.62 20.57 -61.37
C LEU A 423 7.78 19.14 -61.89
N LEU A 424 8.85 18.43 -61.54
CA LEU A 424 9.03 17.01 -61.92
C LEU A 424 7.93 16.12 -61.32
N ALA A 425 7.58 16.30 -60.05
CA ALA A 425 6.48 15.57 -59.42
C ALA A 425 5.14 15.81 -60.13
N SER A 426 4.89 17.04 -60.60
CA SER A 426 3.71 17.39 -61.40
C SER A 426 3.72 16.72 -62.78
N LEU A 427 4.84 16.80 -63.51
CA LEU A 427 4.99 16.20 -64.84
C LEU A 427 4.84 14.67 -64.85
N PHE A 428 5.30 13.99 -63.80
CA PHE A 428 5.17 12.55 -63.64
C PHE A 428 3.93 12.12 -62.83
N ASN A 429 3.10 13.06 -62.38
CA ASN A 429 1.97 12.84 -61.48
C ASN A 429 2.30 11.90 -60.30
N ARG A 430 3.27 12.32 -59.49
CA ARG A 430 3.83 11.57 -58.35
C ARG A 430 3.57 12.25 -57.02
N GLN A 431 3.49 11.43 -55.98
CA GLN A 431 3.65 11.88 -54.61
C GLN A 431 5.10 12.28 -54.34
N LEU A 432 5.30 13.43 -53.71
CA LEU A 432 6.62 13.92 -53.26
C LEU A 432 6.56 14.29 -51.78
N HIS A 433 7.53 13.85 -51.00
CA HIS A 433 7.74 14.30 -49.63
C HIS A 433 8.98 15.19 -49.55
N VAL A 434 8.86 16.37 -48.95
CA VAL A 434 9.96 17.31 -48.74
C VAL A 434 10.40 17.22 -47.28
N THR A 435 11.62 16.77 -47.03
CA THR A 435 12.15 16.56 -45.68
C THR A 435 13.02 17.73 -45.21
N ASP A 436 13.09 17.95 -43.89
CA ASP A 436 13.93 18.98 -43.26
C ASP A 436 13.64 20.40 -43.80
N VAL A 437 12.36 20.76 -43.96
CA VAL A 437 11.95 22.10 -44.41
C VAL A 437 12.25 23.14 -43.33
N ARG A 438 12.94 24.22 -43.71
CA ARG A 438 13.45 25.24 -42.76
C ARG A 438 13.00 26.66 -43.06
N SER A 439 12.78 27.01 -44.33
CA SER A 439 12.44 28.38 -44.73
C SER A 439 10.92 28.60 -44.82
N ALA A 440 10.51 29.86 -44.70
CA ALA A 440 9.13 30.27 -44.98
C ALA A 440 8.78 30.11 -46.47
N GLU A 441 9.72 30.45 -47.36
CA GLU A 441 9.52 30.43 -48.82
C GLU A 441 9.26 29.01 -49.35
N ASP A 442 9.96 28.00 -48.81
CA ASP A 442 9.74 26.59 -49.16
C ASP A 442 8.33 26.12 -48.75
N LEU A 443 7.84 26.54 -47.57
CA LEU A 443 6.47 26.24 -47.14
C LEU A 443 5.42 26.90 -48.04
N ASP A 444 5.65 28.14 -48.49
CA ASP A 444 4.76 28.83 -49.43
C ASP A 444 4.74 28.13 -50.80
N LEU A 445 5.88 27.62 -51.29
CA LEU A 445 5.95 26.80 -52.51
C LEU A 445 5.21 25.47 -52.38
N ILE A 446 5.32 24.81 -51.22
CA ILE A 446 4.61 23.55 -50.92
C ILE A 446 3.09 23.78 -50.86
N GLU A 447 2.63 24.81 -50.15
CA GLU A 447 1.20 25.15 -50.06
C GLU A 447 0.62 25.56 -51.42
N LEU A 448 1.32 26.40 -52.18
CA LEU A 448 0.94 26.74 -53.56
C LEU A 448 0.83 25.50 -54.46
N SER A 449 1.72 24.53 -54.28
CA SER A 449 1.69 23.28 -55.05
C SER A 449 0.50 22.39 -54.66
N ARG A 450 0.19 22.28 -53.37
CA ARG A 450 -1.00 21.56 -52.88
C ARG A 450 -2.31 22.19 -53.36
N THR A 451 -2.43 23.53 -53.33
CA THR A 451 -3.64 24.23 -53.83
C THR A 451 -3.86 24.03 -55.34
N ARG A 452 -2.80 23.73 -56.09
CA ARG A 452 -2.86 23.32 -57.51
C ARG A 452 -3.12 21.83 -57.74
N GLY A 453 -3.40 21.07 -56.67
CA GLY A 453 -3.74 19.65 -56.73
C GLY A 453 -2.54 18.69 -56.74
N LEU A 454 -1.32 19.17 -56.52
CA LEU A 454 -0.15 18.28 -56.46
C LEU A 454 -0.07 17.56 -55.11
N ASN A 455 0.18 16.25 -55.13
CA ASN A 455 0.30 15.43 -53.93
C ASN A 455 1.68 15.60 -53.27
N VAL A 456 1.89 16.76 -52.63
CA VAL A 456 3.12 17.09 -51.89
C VAL A 456 2.83 17.05 -50.41
N THR A 457 3.75 16.44 -49.67
CA THR A 457 3.76 16.46 -48.19
C THR A 457 5.12 16.92 -47.69
N CYS A 458 5.22 17.34 -46.42
CA CYS A 458 6.49 17.76 -45.86
C CYS A 458 6.66 17.47 -44.37
N ASP A 459 7.93 17.36 -43.96
CA ASP A 459 8.33 17.30 -42.56
C ASP A 459 9.25 18.46 -42.16
N VAL A 460 9.27 18.70 -40.85
CA VAL A 460 10.19 19.64 -40.20
C VAL A 460 10.82 18.94 -39.02
N SER A 461 12.15 19.08 -38.88
CA SER A 461 12.86 18.59 -37.70
C SER A 461 12.35 19.29 -36.44
N VAL A 462 12.03 18.53 -35.40
CA VAL A 462 11.62 19.09 -34.10
C VAL A 462 12.68 20.07 -33.57
N PHE A 463 13.96 19.84 -33.85
CA PHE A 463 15.05 20.72 -33.44
C PHE A 463 15.03 22.08 -34.16
N ALA A 464 14.51 22.16 -35.39
CA ALA A 464 14.29 23.44 -36.08
C ALA A 464 13.18 24.28 -35.41
N LEU A 465 12.15 23.63 -34.84
CA LEU A 465 11.09 24.32 -34.08
C LEU A 465 11.58 24.88 -32.73
N PHE A 466 12.63 24.31 -32.15
CA PHE A 466 13.26 24.75 -30.89
C PHE A 466 14.68 25.32 -31.12
N ALA A 467 14.85 26.04 -32.23
CA ALA A 467 16.06 26.74 -32.61
C ALA A 467 16.66 27.63 -31.51
N ASP A 468 15.83 28.16 -30.60
CA ASP A 468 16.24 28.96 -29.42
C ASP A 468 17.03 28.18 -28.37
N ARG A 469 17.16 26.86 -28.53
CA ARG A 469 17.92 25.96 -27.65
C ARG A 469 19.13 25.30 -28.34
N LEU A 470 19.40 25.62 -29.60
CA LEU A 470 20.53 25.11 -30.38
C LEU A 470 21.67 26.14 -30.48
N PRO A 471 22.92 25.72 -30.75
CA PRO A 471 24.02 26.64 -31.04
C PRO A 471 23.79 27.44 -32.34
N ALA A 472 24.31 28.66 -32.37
CA ALA A 472 24.26 29.51 -33.56
C ALA A 472 24.95 28.83 -34.77
N GLY A 473 24.34 28.91 -35.95
CA GLY A 473 24.80 28.27 -37.18
C GLY A 473 24.17 26.90 -37.46
N PHE A 474 23.53 26.27 -36.48
CA PHE A 474 22.75 25.02 -36.65
C PHE A 474 21.24 25.23 -36.45
N SER A 475 20.86 26.37 -35.89
CA SER A 475 19.48 26.83 -35.72
C SER A 475 18.94 27.56 -36.94
N CYS A 476 17.63 27.47 -37.16
CA CYS A 476 16.91 28.42 -38.02
C CYS A 476 16.95 29.81 -37.37
N THR A 477 16.84 30.88 -38.16
CA THR A 477 16.69 32.23 -37.60
C THR A 477 15.42 32.33 -36.76
N ALA A 478 15.36 33.32 -35.85
CA ALA A 478 14.17 33.54 -35.03
C ALA A 478 12.91 33.80 -35.89
N ALA A 479 13.08 34.48 -37.03
CA ALA A 479 12.01 34.75 -37.99
C ALA A 479 11.51 33.48 -38.69
N GLU A 480 12.41 32.64 -39.21
CA GLU A 480 12.05 31.33 -39.80
C GLU A 480 11.39 30.43 -38.77
N THR A 481 11.95 30.33 -37.57
CA THR A 481 11.39 29.53 -36.47
C THR A 481 9.95 29.96 -36.17
N GLN A 482 9.69 31.27 -36.07
CA GLN A 482 8.35 31.80 -35.87
C GLN A 482 7.42 31.53 -37.08
N ALA A 483 7.94 31.57 -38.31
CA ALA A 483 7.19 31.22 -39.51
C ALA A 483 6.75 29.73 -39.48
N LEU A 484 7.66 28.80 -39.16
CA LEU A 484 7.36 27.38 -38.98
C LEU A 484 6.24 27.16 -37.95
N TRP A 485 6.31 27.82 -36.79
CA TRP A 485 5.26 27.78 -35.76
C TRP A 485 3.92 28.35 -36.21
N SER A 486 3.93 29.44 -36.99
CA SER A 486 2.70 30.05 -37.52
C SER A 486 2.02 29.20 -38.61
N ARG A 487 2.80 28.33 -39.26
CA ARG A 487 2.39 27.52 -40.42
C ARG A 487 2.32 26.01 -40.13
N LEU A 488 2.18 25.61 -38.86
CA LEU A 488 2.04 24.21 -38.44
C LEU A 488 0.98 23.41 -39.22
N ALA A 489 -0.09 24.06 -39.71
CA ALA A 489 -1.12 23.41 -40.53
C ALA A 489 -0.61 22.87 -41.88
N ILE A 490 0.50 23.41 -42.40
CA ILE A 490 1.13 22.95 -43.65
C ILE A 490 2.03 21.74 -43.39
N ILE A 491 2.61 21.63 -42.19
CA ILE A 491 3.60 20.60 -41.82
C ILE A 491 2.87 19.29 -41.49
N ASP A 492 3.07 18.24 -42.30
CA ASP A 492 2.41 16.93 -42.13
C ASP A 492 3.08 16.06 -41.08
N CYS A 493 4.41 16.10 -41.01
CA CYS A 493 5.23 15.20 -40.21
C CYS A 493 6.24 15.95 -39.33
N PHE A 494 6.62 15.36 -38.22
CA PHE A 494 7.79 15.78 -37.44
C PHE A 494 8.89 14.73 -37.53
N THR A 495 10.14 15.18 -37.60
CA THR A 495 11.32 14.31 -37.69
C THR A 495 12.39 14.67 -36.68
N ILE A 496 13.37 13.80 -36.53
CA ILE A 496 14.63 14.12 -35.84
C ILE A 496 15.60 14.74 -36.86
N GLY A 497 15.82 14.07 -37.99
CA GLY A 497 16.71 14.53 -39.06
C GLY A 497 18.18 14.59 -38.63
N ALA A 498 19.02 15.23 -39.45
CA ALA A 498 20.46 15.27 -39.23
C ALA A 498 20.95 16.35 -38.24
N ILE A 499 20.07 17.20 -37.69
CA ILE A 499 20.47 18.34 -36.84
C ILE A 499 21.25 17.89 -35.59
N PRO A 500 20.80 16.88 -34.80
CA PRO A 500 21.56 16.43 -33.62
C PRO A 500 22.98 15.95 -33.96
N ALA A 501 23.14 15.16 -35.02
CA ALA A 501 24.43 14.67 -35.49
C ALA A 501 25.35 15.81 -35.97
N LYS A 502 24.83 16.77 -36.73
CA LYS A 502 25.59 17.94 -37.20
C LYS A 502 26.09 18.80 -36.02
N VAL A 503 25.27 19.00 -34.99
CA VAL A 503 25.66 19.73 -33.78
C VAL A 503 26.70 18.96 -32.95
N ALA A 504 26.50 17.65 -32.74
CA ALA A 504 27.45 16.81 -32.01
C ALA A 504 28.84 16.80 -32.64
N GLN A 505 28.89 16.67 -33.97
CA GLN A 505 30.12 16.71 -34.77
C GLN A 505 30.83 18.06 -34.65
N ALA A 506 30.08 19.17 -34.76
CA ALA A 506 30.65 20.51 -34.66
C ALA A 506 31.11 20.88 -33.23
N ALA A 507 30.51 20.29 -32.21
CA ALA A 507 30.92 20.41 -30.81
C ALA A 507 32.14 19.51 -30.45
N GLY A 508 32.61 18.66 -31.38
CA GLY A 508 33.75 17.76 -31.14
C GLY A 508 33.47 16.68 -30.11
N VAL A 509 32.22 16.22 -29.98
CA VAL A 509 31.80 15.26 -28.95
C VAL A 509 32.17 13.84 -29.37
N GLU A 510 33.17 13.26 -28.72
CA GLU A 510 33.60 11.88 -28.92
C GLU A 510 32.76 10.89 -28.09
N GLY A 511 32.72 9.61 -28.51
CA GLY A 511 32.04 8.55 -27.76
C GLY A 511 30.51 8.68 -27.72
N VAL A 512 29.92 9.21 -28.79
CA VAL A 512 28.48 9.20 -29.09
C VAL A 512 28.22 8.54 -30.43
N SER A 513 27.13 7.78 -30.55
CA SER A 513 26.66 7.26 -31.83
C SER A 513 25.76 8.28 -32.53
N PRO A 514 26.11 8.79 -33.73
CA PRO A 514 25.27 9.73 -34.47
C PRO A 514 23.85 9.22 -34.75
N ALA A 515 23.67 7.90 -34.78
CA ALA A 515 22.40 7.24 -35.02
C ALA A 515 21.46 7.22 -33.80
N ALA A 516 22.00 7.46 -32.60
CA ALA A 516 21.28 7.41 -31.33
C ALA A 516 20.79 8.79 -30.83
N LEU A 517 21.13 9.87 -31.54
CA LEU A 517 20.92 11.24 -31.06
C LEU A 517 19.51 11.79 -31.35
N GLY A 518 18.97 12.52 -30.37
CA GLY A 518 17.74 13.31 -30.42
C GLY A 518 16.50 12.59 -29.88
N TYR A 519 16.47 11.25 -29.90
CA TYR A 519 15.27 10.47 -29.61
C TYR A 519 14.66 10.72 -28.22
N GLN A 520 15.48 10.78 -27.17
CA GLN A 520 14.96 10.94 -25.81
C GLN A 520 14.53 12.39 -25.50
N VAL A 521 14.84 13.35 -26.39
CA VAL A 521 14.59 14.78 -26.17
C VAL A 521 13.36 15.30 -26.94
N VAL A 522 12.97 14.64 -28.05
CA VAL A 522 11.82 15.08 -28.87
C VAL A 522 10.51 15.16 -28.08
N LEU A 523 10.13 14.10 -27.37
CA LEU A 523 8.89 14.12 -26.57
C LEU A 523 8.93 15.17 -25.45
N PRO A 524 10.03 15.30 -24.67
CA PRO A 524 10.21 16.41 -23.75
C PRO A 524 10.02 17.81 -24.36
N LEU A 525 10.56 18.07 -25.55
CA LEU A 525 10.39 19.35 -26.24
C LEU A 525 8.93 19.58 -26.65
N LEU A 526 8.31 18.60 -27.34
CA LEU A 526 6.94 18.73 -27.85
C LEU A 526 5.91 18.87 -26.73
N PHE A 527 6.02 18.11 -25.64
CA PHE A 527 5.11 18.24 -24.50
C PHE A 527 5.38 19.47 -23.63
N THR A 528 6.57 20.07 -23.70
CA THR A 528 6.80 21.42 -23.17
C THR A 528 6.00 22.45 -23.96
N ALA A 529 6.00 22.38 -25.30
CA ALA A 529 5.14 23.22 -26.14
C ALA A 529 3.63 22.96 -25.93
N VAL A 530 3.21 21.73 -25.61
CA VAL A 530 1.81 21.45 -25.18
C VAL A 530 1.49 22.14 -23.85
N ALA A 531 2.40 22.10 -22.88
CA ALA A 531 2.22 22.79 -21.59
C ALA A 531 2.23 24.33 -21.73
N GLU A 532 2.93 24.87 -22.74
CA GLU A 532 2.90 26.28 -23.14
C GLU A 532 1.64 26.66 -23.97
N GLY A 533 0.81 25.69 -24.36
CA GLY A 533 -0.40 25.90 -25.17
C GLY A 533 -0.13 26.11 -26.68
N ARG A 534 1.09 25.85 -27.15
CA ARG A 534 1.52 26.00 -28.55
C ARG A 534 1.17 24.79 -29.43
N LEU A 535 0.97 23.62 -28.82
CA LEU A 535 0.54 22.37 -29.47
C LEU A 535 -0.58 21.70 -28.65
N LYS A 536 -1.36 20.83 -29.29
CA LYS A 536 -2.20 19.85 -28.59
C LYS A 536 -1.54 18.47 -28.64
N SER A 537 -1.87 17.60 -27.69
CA SER A 537 -1.38 16.21 -27.73
C SER A 537 -1.82 15.46 -29.01
N SER A 538 -2.97 15.84 -29.59
CA SER A 538 -3.44 15.33 -30.89
C SER A 538 -2.53 15.75 -32.05
N ASP A 539 -1.92 16.94 -32.01
CA ASP A 539 -1.00 17.41 -33.05
C ASP A 539 0.28 16.57 -33.11
N ILE A 540 0.71 16.06 -31.96
CA ILE A 540 1.87 15.16 -31.84
C ILE A 540 1.51 13.78 -32.41
N VAL A 541 0.35 13.23 -32.04
CA VAL A 541 -0.13 11.94 -32.57
C VAL A 541 -0.30 11.98 -34.08
N GLU A 542 -0.84 13.07 -34.63
CA GLU A 542 -0.99 13.22 -36.08
C GLU A 542 0.37 13.23 -36.77
N ARG A 543 1.32 14.07 -36.32
CA ARG A 543 2.60 14.31 -37.01
C ARG A 543 3.70 13.29 -36.73
N LEU A 544 3.58 12.50 -35.66
CA LEU A 544 4.51 11.40 -35.32
C LEU A 544 3.89 10.00 -35.45
N CYS A 545 2.61 9.85 -35.82
CA CYS A 545 2.02 8.53 -36.03
C CYS A 545 1.07 8.50 -37.24
N SER A 546 -0.06 9.21 -37.20
CA SER A 546 -1.11 9.09 -38.22
C SER A 546 -0.62 9.47 -39.62
N ALA A 547 -0.02 10.66 -39.78
CA ALA A 547 0.41 11.19 -41.05
C ALA A 547 1.61 10.43 -41.63
N PRO A 548 2.69 10.13 -40.88
CA PRO A 548 3.76 9.24 -41.36
C PRO A 548 3.23 7.90 -41.89
N ARG A 549 2.33 7.24 -41.16
CA ARG A 549 1.77 5.94 -41.56
C ARG A 549 0.90 6.05 -42.80
N ARG A 550 0.08 7.10 -42.91
CA ARG A 550 -0.74 7.41 -44.10
C ARG A 550 0.10 7.77 -45.34
N ILE A 551 1.17 8.53 -45.16
CA ILE A 551 2.00 9.07 -46.26
C ILE A 551 2.90 8.01 -46.88
N PHE A 552 3.47 7.11 -46.05
CA PHE A 552 4.42 6.07 -46.47
C PHE A 552 3.84 4.65 -46.46
N GLY A 553 2.54 4.50 -46.18
CA GLY A 553 1.82 3.21 -46.19
C GLY A 553 2.19 2.27 -45.04
N LEU A 554 2.80 2.76 -43.96
CA LEU A 554 3.33 1.93 -42.88
C LEU A 554 2.21 1.16 -42.15
N PRO A 555 2.37 -0.17 -41.93
CA PRO A 555 1.34 -1.00 -41.35
C PRO A 555 0.95 -0.60 -39.92
N GLU A 556 -0.24 -1.00 -39.50
CA GLU A 556 -0.65 -0.96 -38.09
C GLU A 556 0.27 -1.87 -37.26
N GLN A 557 0.76 -1.37 -36.13
CA GLN A 557 1.39 -2.19 -35.10
C GLN A 557 0.31 -2.52 -34.05
N PRO A 558 -0.29 -3.73 -34.06
CA PRO A 558 -1.30 -4.09 -33.07
C PRO A 558 -0.69 -4.09 -31.67
N ASP A 559 -1.51 -3.83 -30.65
CA ASP A 559 -1.14 -3.85 -29.23
C ASP A 559 0.16 -3.07 -28.92
N THR A 560 0.35 -1.93 -29.59
CA THR A 560 1.59 -1.13 -29.54
C THR A 560 1.29 0.31 -29.14
N TYR A 561 1.85 0.73 -28.01
CA TYR A 561 1.58 2.02 -27.40
C TYR A 561 2.71 2.48 -26.47
N VAL A 562 2.73 3.78 -26.20
CA VAL A 562 3.72 4.47 -25.38
C VAL A 562 3.01 5.17 -24.22
N GLU A 563 3.32 4.78 -22.98
CA GLU A 563 2.86 5.47 -21.78
C GLU A 563 3.86 6.58 -21.43
N ILE A 564 3.38 7.82 -21.35
CA ILE A 564 4.19 8.99 -20.99
C ILE A 564 3.67 9.68 -19.72
N HIS A 565 4.58 10.25 -18.93
CA HIS A 565 4.26 11.07 -17.77
C HIS A 565 4.35 12.55 -18.15
N GLN A 566 3.28 13.07 -18.76
CA GLN A 566 3.22 14.35 -19.48
C GLN A 566 3.75 15.56 -18.66
N ASP A 567 3.35 15.68 -17.40
CA ASP A 567 3.71 16.82 -16.55
C ASP A 567 5.03 16.65 -15.77
N ARG A 568 5.65 15.46 -15.85
CA ARG A 568 6.89 15.16 -15.12
C ARG A 568 8.04 15.93 -15.76
N MET A 569 8.82 16.65 -14.95
CA MET A 569 10.04 17.30 -15.43
C MET A 569 11.00 16.24 -15.99
N ALA A 570 11.40 16.42 -17.24
CA ALA A 570 12.30 15.52 -17.94
C ALA A 570 13.71 15.63 -17.35
N ARG A 571 14.38 14.48 -17.22
CA ARG A 571 15.80 14.38 -16.94
C ARG A 571 16.38 13.32 -17.86
N ILE A 572 17.14 13.75 -18.86
CA ILE A 572 17.87 12.83 -19.72
C ILE A 572 18.94 12.13 -18.85
N PRO A 573 19.05 10.78 -18.87
CA PRO A 573 20.05 10.08 -18.08
C PRO A 573 21.46 10.53 -18.47
N PRO A 574 22.38 10.80 -17.51
CA PRO A 574 23.77 11.17 -17.83
C PRO A 574 24.55 10.10 -18.63
N THR A 575 24.05 8.87 -18.63
CA THR A 575 24.57 7.74 -19.41
C THR A 575 24.08 7.70 -20.85
N SER A 576 23.08 8.52 -21.21
CA SER A 576 22.56 8.63 -22.58
C SER A 576 23.46 9.50 -23.44
N ASP A 577 23.63 9.15 -24.71
CA ASP A 577 24.34 10.01 -25.67
C ASP A 577 23.65 11.38 -25.83
N ASP A 578 22.32 11.44 -25.66
CA ASP A 578 21.55 12.68 -25.61
C ASP A 578 21.95 13.65 -24.48
N ALA A 579 22.64 13.17 -23.45
CA ALA A 579 23.19 14.04 -22.40
C ALA A 579 24.56 14.64 -22.75
N LYS A 580 25.26 14.10 -23.77
CA LYS A 580 26.65 14.46 -24.09
C LYS A 580 26.76 15.52 -25.18
N TRP A 581 25.87 15.51 -26.19
CA TRP A 581 26.07 16.33 -27.40
C TRP A 581 25.68 17.80 -27.31
N LEU A 582 24.87 18.22 -26.32
CA LEU A 582 24.46 19.63 -26.21
C LEU A 582 24.25 20.11 -24.76
N PRO A 583 25.31 20.62 -24.10
CA PRO A 583 25.28 21.06 -22.70
C PRO A 583 24.27 22.18 -22.35
N GLY A 584 23.72 22.92 -23.33
CA GLY A 584 22.75 24.00 -23.09
C GLY A 584 21.27 23.66 -23.35
N LEU A 585 20.98 22.52 -23.99
CA LEU A 585 19.60 22.10 -24.31
C LEU A 585 18.81 21.73 -23.05
N LEU A 586 19.53 21.19 -22.07
CA LEU A 586 19.03 20.63 -20.82
C LEU A 586 18.90 21.67 -19.69
N ASP A 587 19.54 22.83 -19.81
CA ASP A 587 19.48 23.91 -18.82
C ASP A 587 18.08 24.52 -18.69
N LYS A 588 17.37 24.62 -19.82
CA LYS A 588 15.96 25.04 -19.85
C LYS A 588 15.07 23.84 -19.52
N PRO A 589 14.23 23.88 -18.46
CA PRO A 589 13.41 22.74 -18.07
C PRO A 589 12.51 22.27 -19.21
N MET A 590 12.30 20.96 -19.26
CA MET A 590 11.39 20.28 -20.20
C MET A 590 10.43 19.37 -19.42
N ARG A 591 9.27 19.07 -19.99
CA ARG A 591 8.24 18.20 -19.41
C ARG A 591 7.93 17.03 -20.32
N CYS A 592 7.51 15.92 -19.74
CA CYS A 592 7.33 14.58 -20.31
C CYS A 592 8.52 13.66 -20.08
N VAL A 593 8.22 12.44 -19.63
CA VAL A 593 9.15 11.31 -19.54
C VAL A 593 8.43 10.08 -20.10
N VAL A 594 9.10 9.29 -20.94
CA VAL A 594 8.59 7.99 -21.40
C VAL A 594 8.62 7.03 -20.20
N HIS A 595 7.46 6.55 -19.78
CA HIS A 595 7.33 5.59 -18.68
C HIS A 595 7.35 4.16 -19.19
N ARG A 596 6.61 3.85 -20.25
CA ARG A 596 6.55 2.50 -20.82
C ARG A 596 6.47 2.53 -22.33
N VAL A 597 7.12 1.57 -22.98
CA VAL A 597 6.88 1.26 -24.39
C VAL A 597 6.47 -0.19 -24.49
N VAL A 598 5.26 -0.40 -25.03
CA VAL A 598 4.70 -1.72 -25.33
C VAL A 598 4.64 -1.87 -26.84
N MET A 599 5.14 -2.99 -27.35
CA MET A 599 5.14 -3.31 -28.77
C MET A 599 4.62 -4.73 -28.96
N ARG A 600 3.53 -4.89 -29.73
CA ARG A 600 2.84 -6.17 -29.98
C ARG A 600 2.54 -6.92 -28.68
N GLY A 601 2.00 -6.22 -27.69
CA GLY A 601 1.64 -6.75 -26.36
C GLY A 601 2.82 -7.00 -25.41
N LYS A 602 4.08 -6.85 -25.85
CA LYS A 602 5.27 -7.00 -25.00
C LYS A 602 5.79 -5.65 -24.50
N THR A 603 5.98 -5.51 -23.20
CA THR A 603 6.68 -4.35 -22.62
C THR A 603 8.17 -4.42 -22.95
N LEU A 604 8.67 -3.52 -23.79
CA LEU A 604 10.09 -3.42 -24.14
C LEU A 604 10.83 -2.56 -23.11
N LEU A 605 10.28 -1.38 -22.81
CA LEU A 605 10.86 -0.37 -21.91
C LEU A 605 9.93 -0.11 -20.73
N LEU A 606 10.50 0.04 -19.53
CA LEU A 606 9.82 0.51 -18.31
C LEU A 606 10.77 1.41 -17.49
N ASP A 607 10.34 2.63 -17.18
CA ASP A 607 11.09 3.68 -16.47
C ASP A 607 12.54 3.86 -16.96
N GLY A 608 12.72 3.86 -18.28
CA GLY A 608 14.02 4.04 -18.94
C GLY A 608 14.95 2.82 -18.90
N LYS A 609 14.44 1.64 -18.52
CA LYS A 609 15.17 0.36 -18.56
C LYS A 609 14.45 -0.66 -19.44
N PHE A 610 15.21 -1.51 -20.13
CA PHE A 610 14.63 -2.65 -20.86
C PHE A 610 14.16 -3.73 -19.88
N TYR A 611 12.95 -4.25 -20.09
CA TYR A 611 12.23 -5.04 -19.08
C TYR A 611 12.63 -6.53 -19.06
N SER A 612 13.02 -7.11 -20.20
CA SER A 612 13.39 -8.53 -20.31
C SER A 612 14.41 -8.79 -21.42
N GLN A 613 15.22 -9.84 -21.30
CA GLN A 613 16.11 -10.29 -22.39
C GLN A 613 15.31 -10.74 -23.62
N ASP A 614 14.15 -11.39 -23.44
CA ASP A 614 13.21 -11.77 -24.53
C ASP A 614 12.51 -10.59 -25.24
N ALA A 615 12.84 -9.35 -24.85
CA ALA A 615 12.40 -8.11 -25.51
C ALA A 615 13.49 -7.48 -26.40
N GLN A 616 14.69 -8.06 -26.43
CA GLN A 616 15.76 -7.65 -27.34
C GLN A 616 15.40 -8.03 -28.78
N HIS A 617 15.79 -7.17 -29.72
CA HIS A 617 15.70 -7.40 -31.17
C HIS A 617 14.29 -7.76 -31.72
N THR A 618 13.24 -7.13 -31.19
CA THR A 618 11.83 -7.38 -31.59
C THR A 618 11.38 -6.68 -32.89
N GLY A 619 12.25 -5.84 -33.47
CA GLY A 619 12.02 -5.07 -34.68
C GLY A 619 12.02 -5.91 -35.95
N ARG A 620 11.28 -5.46 -36.97
CA ARG A 620 11.16 -6.11 -38.28
C ARG A 620 11.46 -5.14 -39.42
N ASP A 621 12.09 -5.65 -40.48
CA ASP A 621 12.13 -4.99 -41.80
C ASP A 621 10.72 -4.97 -42.40
N LEU A 622 10.15 -3.76 -42.54
CA LEU A 622 8.82 -3.54 -43.09
C LEU A 622 8.81 -3.42 -44.63
N GLY A 623 9.97 -3.35 -45.30
CA GLY A 623 10.05 -3.17 -46.76
C GLY A 623 9.30 -4.26 -47.55
N ASN A 624 9.39 -5.51 -47.08
CA ASN A 624 8.66 -6.64 -47.67
C ASN A 624 7.13 -6.57 -47.43
N VAL A 625 6.71 -6.01 -46.29
CA VAL A 625 5.27 -5.85 -45.94
C VAL A 625 4.63 -4.77 -46.81
N LEU A 626 5.33 -3.65 -46.96
CA LEU A 626 4.92 -2.52 -47.81
C LEU A 626 4.75 -2.96 -49.27
N ARG A 627 5.66 -3.78 -49.80
CA ARG A 627 5.52 -4.38 -51.14
C ARG A 627 4.23 -5.20 -51.30
N ALA A 628 3.87 -6.03 -50.32
CA ALA A 628 2.68 -6.87 -50.40
C ALA A 628 1.39 -6.02 -50.46
N MET A 629 1.34 -4.92 -49.70
CA MET A 629 0.23 -3.97 -49.75
C MET A 629 0.17 -3.21 -51.09
N SER A 630 1.32 -2.81 -51.64
CA SER A 630 1.41 -2.10 -52.94
C SER A 630 1.08 -2.96 -54.16
N SER A 631 0.96 -4.29 -54.02
CA SER A 631 0.71 -5.22 -55.13
C SER A 631 -0.71 -5.82 -55.16
N GLY A 632 -1.63 -5.29 -54.35
CA GLY A 632 -3.04 -5.69 -54.34
C GLY A 632 -3.83 -5.25 -55.59
N PRO A 633 -5.04 -5.82 -55.84
CA PRO A 633 -5.82 -5.54 -57.03
C PRO A 633 -6.25 -4.06 -57.15
N SER A 634 -6.18 -3.56 -58.39
CA SER A 634 -6.39 -2.16 -58.73
C SER A 634 -7.78 -1.60 -58.37
N GLY A 635 -7.80 -0.45 -57.71
CA GLY A 635 -8.66 0.68 -58.04
C GLY A 635 -10.18 0.46 -58.08
N LYS A 636 -10.83 0.59 -56.92
CA LYS A 636 -12.13 1.28 -56.74
C LYS A 636 -12.38 1.57 -55.27
N GLN A 637 -13.07 2.68 -54.98
CA GLN A 637 -13.54 3.11 -53.65
C GLN A 637 -12.47 3.49 -52.60
N PHE A 638 -11.85 4.66 -52.79
CA PHE A 638 -11.60 5.58 -51.67
C PHE A 638 -12.36 6.88 -51.93
N ALA A 639 -13.67 6.84 -51.67
CA ALA A 639 -14.53 8.01 -51.61
C ALA A 639 -15.48 7.85 -50.42
N GLN A 640 -15.62 8.92 -49.63
CA GLN A 640 -16.38 9.03 -48.37
C GLN A 640 -15.77 8.29 -47.17
N ALA A 641 -15.17 9.09 -46.27
CA ALA A 641 -15.00 8.70 -44.87
C ALA A 641 -16.38 8.68 -44.17
N PRO A 642 -16.61 7.79 -43.18
CA PRO A 642 -17.87 7.76 -42.44
C PRO A 642 -18.04 9.03 -41.59
N SER A 643 -19.21 9.64 -41.66
CA SER A 643 -19.51 10.84 -40.88
C SER A 643 -19.66 10.55 -39.37
N ILE A 644 -19.36 11.55 -38.54
CA ILE A 644 -19.33 11.47 -37.06
C ILE A 644 -20.72 11.25 -36.41
N ALA A 645 -21.79 11.14 -37.21
CA ALA A 645 -23.17 10.94 -36.73
C ALA A 645 -23.43 9.59 -36.03
N GLY A 646 -22.55 8.59 -36.16
CA GLY A 646 -22.73 7.26 -35.55
C GLY A 646 -22.45 7.17 -34.04
N ALA A 647 -21.88 8.21 -33.42
CA ALA A 647 -21.44 8.17 -32.02
C ALA A 647 -22.53 8.53 -30.98
N LEU A 648 -23.73 8.93 -31.42
CA LEU A 648 -24.84 9.31 -30.55
C LEU A 648 -26.06 8.46 -30.87
N GLY A 649 -26.22 7.37 -30.12
CA GLY A 649 -27.27 6.37 -30.33
C GLY A 649 -28.68 6.92 -30.09
N ILE A 650 -29.33 7.37 -31.16
CA ILE A 650 -30.78 7.64 -31.21
C ILE A 650 -31.41 6.59 -32.12
N GLN A 651 -32.25 5.74 -31.55
CA GLN A 651 -32.98 4.71 -32.30
C GLN A 651 -34.20 5.31 -33.02
N THR A 652 -34.40 4.93 -34.27
CA THR A 652 -35.72 4.95 -34.94
C THR A 652 -35.93 3.60 -35.66
N PRO A 653 -37.15 3.04 -35.68
CA PRO A 653 -37.37 1.63 -36.03
C PRO A 653 -37.86 1.38 -37.48
N GLU A 654 -37.99 0.08 -37.82
CA GLU A 654 -38.75 -0.51 -38.95
C GLU A 654 -38.11 -0.43 -40.37
N SER A 655 -38.01 -1.47 -41.22
CA SER A 655 -38.64 -2.81 -41.27
C SER A 655 -38.11 -3.68 -42.44
N LYS A 656 -38.23 -5.02 -42.28
CA LYS A 656 -38.58 -6.06 -43.29
C LYS A 656 -37.77 -6.26 -44.61
N ALA A 657 -36.94 -7.34 -44.58
CA ALA A 657 -37.11 -8.59 -45.38
C ALA A 657 -36.87 -8.58 -46.93
N PRO A 658 -36.79 -9.76 -47.60
CA PRO A 658 -35.92 -10.93 -47.34
C PRO A 658 -35.30 -11.56 -48.65
N ALA A 659 -34.75 -12.79 -48.52
CA ALA A 659 -34.57 -13.83 -49.56
C ALA A 659 -33.29 -13.80 -50.45
N THR A 660 -32.68 -14.91 -50.91
CA THR A 660 -32.75 -16.36 -50.55
C THR A 660 -31.56 -17.17 -51.12
N ALA A 661 -31.12 -18.19 -50.37
CA ALA A 661 -30.72 -19.57 -50.75
C ALA A 661 -29.75 -19.92 -51.92
N SER A 662 -28.78 -20.81 -51.60
CA SER A 662 -28.50 -22.10 -52.30
C SER A 662 -27.52 -22.95 -51.44
N SER A 663 -27.93 -24.08 -50.83
CA SER A 663 -27.77 -25.49 -51.31
C SER A 663 -26.33 -26.05 -51.13
N GLN A 664 -25.99 -27.30 -50.76
CA GLN A 664 -26.62 -28.65 -50.66
C GLN A 664 -25.88 -29.47 -49.54
N ALA A 665 -26.20 -30.70 -49.10
CA ALA A 665 -27.46 -31.50 -48.95
C ALA A 665 -27.13 -32.84 -48.21
N ALA A 666 -28.18 -33.59 -47.78
CA ALA A 666 -28.21 -35.00 -47.31
C ALA A 666 -27.51 -35.39 -45.96
N GLY A 667 -28.11 -36.19 -45.06
CA GLY A 667 -29.51 -36.66 -44.99
C GLY A 667 -29.79 -37.77 -43.94
N VAL A 668 -31.05 -37.85 -43.47
CA VAL A 668 -31.84 -39.05 -43.05
C VAL A 668 -31.38 -39.85 -41.80
N GLU A 669 -32.01 -39.64 -40.62
CA GLU A 669 -33.01 -40.53 -39.90
C GLU A 669 -32.43 -41.81 -39.24
N GLY A 670 -32.88 -42.33 -38.08
CA GLY A 670 -33.87 -41.91 -37.07
C GLY A 670 -34.11 -43.00 -35.97
N ALA A 671 -34.85 -42.67 -34.89
CA ALA A 671 -35.48 -43.54 -33.85
C ALA A 671 -34.56 -44.34 -32.85
N GLU A 672 -34.73 -44.25 -31.51
CA GLU A 672 -35.48 -45.15 -30.55
C GLU A 672 -34.74 -46.49 -30.22
N GLU A 673 -34.76 -47.14 -29.05
CA GLU A 673 -35.24 -46.89 -27.66
C GLU A 673 -34.54 -47.89 -26.66
N ALA A 674 -34.64 -47.63 -25.34
CA ALA A 674 -34.76 -48.57 -24.18
C ALA A 674 -33.73 -49.72 -23.80
N GLU A 675 -33.18 -49.59 -22.58
CA GLU A 675 -33.28 -50.52 -21.38
C GLU A 675 -32.42 -51.80 -21.09
N ALA A 676 -32.41 -52.12 -19.77
CA ALA A 676 -31.94 -53.29 -18.98
C ALA A 676 -30.40 -53.43 -18.71
N GLU A 677 -29.89 -53.38 -17.47
CA GLU A 677 -30.06 -54.25 -16.26
C GLU A 677 -29.43 -55.67 -16.40
N ALA A 678 -28.73 -56.27 -15.42
CA ALA A 678 -28.22 -55.85 -14.09
C ALA A 678 -27.21 -56.91 -13.52
N VAL A 679 -26.93 -56.85 -12.21
CA VAL A 679 -26.46 -57.92 -11.27
C VAL A 679 -24.99 -57.85 -10.76
N SER A 680 -24.87 -58.02 -9.43
CA SER A 680 -23.71 -57.93 -8.49
C SER A 680 -23.23 -59.39 -8.11
N PRO A 681 -22.47 -59.76 -7.03
CA PRO A 681 -22.03 -59.04 -5.82
C PRO A 681 -20.63 -59.42 -5.19
N LEU A 682 -20.40 -58.97 -3.94
CA LEU A 682 -19.42 -59.40 -2.89
C LEU A 682 -17.97 -58.84 -2.98
N ALA A 683 -17.53 -58.01 -2.01
CA ALA A 683 -16.74 -58.34 -0.79
C ALA A 683 -15.22 -58.55 -1.09
N GLU A 684 -14.21 -58.13 -0.31
CA GLU A 684 -14.08 -57.88 1.14
C GLU A 684 -12.92 -56.86 1.43
N SER A 685 -12.36 -56.79 2.66
CA SER A 685 -11.59 -55.61 3.16
C SER A 685 -10.06 -55.76 3.41
N PHE A 686 -9.32 -54.63 3.35
CA PHE A 686 -7.93 -54.37 3.85
C PHE A 686 -6.75 -55.02 3.08
N PRO A 687 -5.53 -54.40 2.98
CA PRO A 687 -4.71 -53.89 4.10
C PRO A 687 -3.88 -52.59 3.89
N ARG A 688 -3.12 -52.20 4.94
CA ARG A 688 -2.03 -51.19 4.96
C ARG A 688 -0.68 -51.83 4.58
N ALA A 689 0.20 -51.09 3.88
CA ALA A 689 1.57 -50.72 4.31
C ALA A 689 2.46 -50.23 3.14
N ALA A 690 3.29 -49.21 3.39
CA ALA A 690 4.63 -48.86 2.81
C ALA A 690 4.89 -48.98 1.28
N GLU A 691 5.72 -48.18 0.61
CA GLU A 691 6.49 -46.96 0.91
C GLU A 691 7.00 -46.40 -0.45
N SER A 692 6.97 -45.08 -0.67
CA SER A 692 7.93 -44.44 -1.60
C SER A 692 7.97 -42.92 -1.41
N SER A 693 9.17 -42.42 -1.14
CA SER A 693 9.59 -41.02 -1.00
C SER A 693 8.88 -39.99 -1.91
N ILE A 694 8.35 -38.93 -1.31
CA ILE A 694 8.22 -37.61 -1.94
C ILE A 694 9.24 -36.70 -1.28
N ALA A 695 10.26 -36.28 -2.03
CA ALA A 695 11.26 -35.32 -1.57
C ALA A 695 10.67 -33.89 -1.55
N GLU A 696 11.13 -33.10 -0.59
CA GLU A 696 10.58 -31.79 -0.24
C GLU A 696 10.72 -30.78 -1.40
N THR A 697 9.58 -30.26 -1.88
CA THR A 697 9.57 -28.97 -2.58
C THR A 697 9.32 -27.90 -1.53
N ALA A 698 10.34 -27.09 -1.25
CA ALA A 698 10.31 -26.11 -0.17
C ALA A 698 9.13 -25.13 -0.30
N LEU A 699 8.26 -25.06 0.73
CA LEU A 699 7.39 -23.91 0.90
C LEU A 699 8.28 -22.69 1.16
N ALA A 700 8.37 -21.79 0.18
CA ALA A 700 8.97 -20.48 0.37
C ALA A 700 8.13 -19.67 1.36
N THR A 701 8.47 -19.76 2.65
CA THR A 701 7.99 -18.83 3.67
C THR A 701 8.39 -17.43 3.27
N VAL A 702 7.40 -16.59 2.96
CA VAL A 702 7.60 -15.15 2.72
C VAL A 702 8.06 -14.52 4.03
N GLU A 703 9.37 -14.39 4.21
CA GLU A 703 9.97 -13.64 5.31
C GLU A 703 9.59 -12.16 5.19
N ARG A 704 8.50 -11.79 5.86
CA ARG A 704 8.25 -10.37 6.17
C ARG A 704 9.16 -9.97 7.32
N PRO A 705 10.08 -9.01 7.14
CA PRO A 705 10.88 -8.53 8.25
C PRO A 705 9.98 -7.97 9.34
N LEU A 706 10.25 -8.35 10.59
CA LEU A 706 9.62 -7.76 11.76
C LEU A 706 9.86 -6.25 11.78
N PRO A 707 8.87 -5.43 12.20
CA PRO A 707 9.09 -4.01 12.40
C PRO A 707 9.90 -3.76 13.68
N SER A 708 11.22 -3.95 13.61
CA SER A 708 12.20 -3.67 14.69
C SER A 708 12.03 -2.27 15.29
N SER A 709 11.59 -1.30 14.47
CA SER A 709 11.31 0.09 14.87
C SER A 709 10.60 0.29 16.21
N ARG A 710 9.59 -0.53 16.56
CA ARG A 710 8.78 -0.25 17.77
C ARG A 710 9.46 -0.61 19.09
N LEU A 711 10.25 -1.68 19.11
CA LEU A 711 10.99 -2.05 20.32
C LEU A 711 12.22 -1.13 20.49
N ALA A 712 12.86 -0.74 19.38
CA ALA A 712 13.86 0.32 19.37
C ALA A 712 13.28 1.66 19.86
N ASP A 713 12.09 2.07 19.42
CA ASP A 713 11.39 3.29 19.89
C ASP A 713 11.13 3.25 21.40
N VAL A 714 10.82 2.09 21.99
CA VAL A 714 10.58 1.94 23.44
C VAL A 714 11.87 2.16 24.24
N LEU A 715 13.02 1.64 23.77
CA LEU A 715 14.32 1.93 24.38
C LEU A 715 14.76 3.38 24.17
N ALA A 716 14.52 3.95 22.99
CA ALA A 716 14.86 5.34 22.69
C ALA A 716 14.14 6.33 23.62
N ARG A 717 12.86 6.05 23.93
CA ARG A 717 12.06 6.83 24.90
C ARG A 717 12.52 6.70 26.35
N HIS A 718 13.28 5.65 26.70
CA HIS A 718 13.89 5.46 28.02
C HIS A 718 15.41 5.75 28.01
N GLY A 719 15.87 6.61 27.08
CA GLY A 719 17.23 7.16 27.10
C GLY A 719 18.33 6.22 26.60
N ASN A 720 17.99 5.20 25.78
CA ASN A 720 18.93 4.20 25.24
C ASN A 720 19.70 3.38 26.30
N HIS A 721 19.32 3.45 27.58
CA HIS A 721 19.93 2.65 28.64
C HIS A 721 19.05 1.44 28.94
N ASN A 722 19.59 0.23 28.72
CA ASN A 722 18.96 -1.01 29.17
C ASN A 722 19.56 -1.43 30.53
N PRO A 723 18.82 -1.26 31.65
CA PRO A 723 19.34 -1.53 32.99
C PRO A 723 19.42 -3.02 33.32
N PHE A 724 18.87 -3.92 32.50
CA PHE A 724 18.89 -5.38 32.70
C PHE A 724 19.99 -6.08 31.91
N PHE A 725 20.57 -5.44 30.89
CA PHE A 725 21.50 -6.09 29.95
C PHE A 725 22.69 -6.72 30.68
N MET A 726 22.88 -8.03 30.47
CA MET A 726 23.90 -8.88 31.10
C MET A 726 23.95 -8.82 32.65
N LYS A 727 22.84 -8.48 33.32
CA LYS A 727 22.74 -8.50 34.80
C LYS A 727 21.96 -9.71 35.31
N HIS A 728 22.38 -10.24 36.46
CA HIS A 728 21.61 -11.25 37.19
C HIS A 728 20.33 -10.64 37.80
N VAL A 729 19.22 -11.37 37.73
CA VAL A 729 17.91 -10.98 38.27
C VAL A 729 17.64 -11.81 39.53
N LEU A 730 18.20 -11.38 40.65
CA LEU A 730 18.27 -12.16 41.90
C LEU A 730 17.23 -11.71 42.95
N SER A 731 16.96 -10.41 43.03
CA SER A 731 16.08 -9.78 44.03
C SER A 731 15.33 -8.60 43.40
N VAL A 732 14.11 -8.35 43.86
CA VAL A 732 13.33 -7.15 43.43
C VAL A 732 14.00 -5.84 43.85
N ARG A 733 14.91 -5.87 44.83
CA ARG A 733 15.66 -4.70 45.32
C ARG A 733 16.66 -4.13 44.31
N GLN A 734 16.98 -4.87 43.25
CA GLN A 734 17.91 -4.43 42.21
C GLN A 734 17.26 -3.46 41.20
N PHE A 735 15.93 -3.35 41.19
CA PHE A 735 15.17 -2.64 40.16
C PHE A 735 14.35 -1.51 40.76
N SER A 736 14.50 -0.33 40.17
CA SER A 736 13.71 0.85 40.44
C SER A 736 12.36 0.82 39.72
N ARG A 737 11.51 1.80 40.04
CA ARG A 737 10.20 1.98 39.38
C ARG A 737 10.35 2.26 37.89
N GLU A 738 11.43 2.90 37.46
CA GLU A 738 11.70 3.22 36.06
C GLU A 738 12.13 1.97 35.30
N ASP A 739 12.97 1.12 35.90
CA ASP A 739 13.34 -0.19 35.34
C ASP A 739 12.11 -1.10 35.16
N LEU A 740 11.22 -1.12 36.16
CA LEU A 740 9.95 -1.84 36.08
C LEU A 740 9.01 -1.25 35.01
N HIS A 741 9.01 0.07 34.83
CA HIS A 741 8.23 0.71 33.77
C HIS A 741 8.70 0.29 32.37
N LEU A 742 10.02 0.25 32.14
CA LEU A 742 10.61 -0.26 30.90
C LEU A 742 10.26 -1.74 30.69
N LEU A 743 10.46 -2.60 31.69
CA LEU A 743 10.11 -4.02 31.63
C LEU A 743 8.64 -4.22 31.23
N PHE A 744 7.73 -3.44 31.83
CA PHE A 744 6.30 -3.52 31.57
C PHE A 744 5.87 -2.88 30.25
N ALA A 745 6.66 -1.96 29.68
CA ALA A 745 6.44 -1.46 28.32
C ALA A 745 6.81 -2.52 27.29
N VAL A 746 7.98 -3.16 27.44
CA VAL A 746 8.42 -4.27 26.59
C VAL A 746 7.48 -5.47 26.72
N ALA A 747 7.01 -5.82 27.92
CA ALA A 747 6.04 -6.91 28.12
C ALA A 747 4.72 -6.70 27.37
N GLN A 748 4.26 -5.46 27.23
CA GLN A 748 3.04 -5.13 26.51
C GLN A 748 3.22 -5.20 24.97
N GLU A 749 4.41 -4.83 24.47
CA GLU A 749 4.76 -5.09 23.06
C GLU A 749 4.94 -6.60 22.80
N MET A 750 5.54 -7.37 23.71
CA MET A 750 5.66 -8.84 23.61
C MET A 750 4.29 -9.53 23.55
N ARG A 751 3.35 -9.13 24.42
CA ARG A 751 1.94 -9.57 24.36
C ARG A 751 1.34 -9.30 22.99
N THR A 752 1.49 -8.06 22.50
CA THR A 752 0.94 -7.61 21.21
C THR A 752 1.57 -8.35 20.02
N ALA A 753 2.87 -8.63 20.08
CA ALA A 753 3.60 -9.33 19.04
C ALA A 753 3.24 -10.83 18.99
N VAL A 754 3.19 -11.52 20.13
CA VAL A 754 2.76 -12.93 20.22
C VAL A 754 1.31 -13.11 19.76
N GLN A 755 0.40 -12.18 20.11
CA GLN A 755 -0.98 -12.22 19.64
C GLN A 755 -1.12 -12.01 18.12
N ARG A 756 -0.13 -11.43 17.44
CA ARG A 756 -0.14 -11.19 15.99
C ARG A 756 0.58 -12.26 15.18
N LEU A 757 1.69 -12.78 15.70
CA LEU A 757 2.67 -13.58 14.95
C LEU A 757 2.90 -14.98 15.56
N GLY A 758 2.38 -15.25 16.75
CA GLY A 758 2.63 -16.49 17.51
C GLY A 758 4.03 -16.56 18.14
N MET A 759 5.06 -16.22 17.39
CA MET A 759 6.47 -16.15 17.82
C MET A 759 7.13 -14.83 17.42
N VAL A 760 8.23 -14.49 18.09
CA VAL A 760 8.97 -13.23 17.98
C VAL A 760 10.47 -13.54 18.05
N PRO A 761 11.14 -13.98 16.97
CA PRO A 761 12.49 -14.57 16.95
C PRO A 761 13.66 -13.60 17.28
N LEU A 762 13.58 -12.86 18.39
CA LEU A 762 14.60 -11.91 18.87
C LEU A 762 15.82 -12.59 19.51
N LEU A 763 15.63 -13.80 20.05
CA LEU A 763 16.68 -14.61 20.69
C LEU A 763 17.03 -15.84 19.85
N ALA A 764 16.83 -15.77 18.52
CA ALA A 764 17.26 -16.80 17.59
C ALA A 764 18.75 -17.14 17.79
N GLY A 765 19.05 -18.42 17.97
CA GLY A 765 20.40 -18.92 18.24
C GLY A 765 20.90 -18.78 19.68
N ARG A 766 20.12 -18.20 20.61
CA ARG A 766 20.44 -18.19 22.06
C ARG A 766 19.89 -19.42 22.75
N VAL A 767 20.57 -19.87 23.81
CA VAL A 767 20.23 -21.05 24.62
C VAL A 767 20.01 -20.66 26.09
N MET A 768 18.93 -21.14 26.69
CA MET A 768 18.68 -21.01 28.14
C MET A 768 18.84 -22.36 28.84
N ALA A 769 19.54 -22.36 29.98
CA ALA A 769 19.52 -23.48 30.93
C ALA A 769 18.37 -23.27 31.93
N ALA A 770 17.39 -24.17 31.94
CA ALA A 770 16.31 -24.19 32.92
C ALA A 770 16.64 -25.17 34.05
N VAL A 771 17.23 -24.66 35.14
CA VAL A 771 17.78 -25.44 36.25
C VAL A 771 16.83 -25.39 37.46
N PHE A 772 16.14 -26.49 37.73
CA PHE A 772 15.09 -26.57 38.75
C PHE A 772 15.32 -27.73 39.73
N TYR A 773 15.76 -27.39 40.94
CA TYR A 773 15.96 -28.35 42.05
C TYR A 773 14.73 -28.53 42.96
N GLU A 774 13.64 -27.79 42.70
CA GLU A 774 12.34 -28.02 43.35
C GLU A 774 11.19 -28.04 42.32
N PRO A 775 10.16 -28.91 42.48
CA PRO A 775 9.08 -29.09 41.51
C PRO A 775 8.35 -27.80 41.13
N SER A 776 8.19 -27.56 39.82
CA SER A 776 7.85 -26.22 39.32
C SER A 776 7.20 -26.21 37.92
N SER A 777 5.93 -26.61 37.76
CA SER A 777 5.30 -26.54 36.42
C SER A 777 5.10 -25.09 35.95
N ARG A 778 4.43 -24.22 36.71
CA ARG A 778 4.11 -22.85 36.25
C ARG A 778 5.36 -22.01 35.94
N THR A 779 6.32 -21.96 36.87
CA THR A 779 7.52 -21.13 36.69
C THR A 779 8.51 -21.72 35.68
N ALA A 780 8.65 -23.05 35.55
CA ALA A 780 9.52 -23.62 34.51
C ALA A 780 8.87 -23.50 33.13
N SER A 781 7.63 -23.97 32.95
CA SER A 781 6.97 -23.98 31.65
C SER A 781 6.78 -22.58 31.06
N SER A 782 6.49 -21.55 31.86
CA SER A 782 6.36 -20.18 31.35
C SER A 782 7.69 -19.51 31.00
N LEU A 783 8.81 -19.92 31.61
CA LEU A 783 10.15 -19.50 31.17
C LEU A 783 10.57 -20.23 29.89
N GLN A 784 10.38 -21.54 29.82
CA GLN A 784 10.63 -22.35 28.61
C GLN A 784 9.81 -21.83 27.43
N ALA A 785 8.49 -21.63 27.61
CA ALA A 785 7.61 -21.09 26.58
C ALA A 785 7.98 -19.64 26.19
N ALA A 786 8.47 -18.82 27.11
CA ALA A 786 8.98 -17.49 26.79
C ALA A 786 10.23 -17.56 25.89
N MET A 787 11.20 -18.42 26.22
CA MET A 787 12.41 -18.59 25.41
C MET A 787 12.10 -19.14 24.01
N LEU A 788 11.26 -20.17 23.93
CA LEU A 788 10.82 -20.78 22.66
C LEU A 788 10.02 -19.78 21.79
N ARG A 789 9.12 -18.99 22.39
CA ARG A 789 8.41 -17.92 21.65
C ARG A 789 9.33 -16.79 21.21
N LEU A 790 10.49 -16.62 21.84
CA LEU A 790 11.53 -15.68 21.40
C LEU A 790 12.47 -16.27 20.33
N GLY A 791 12.23 -17.49 19.85
CA GLY A 791 13.08 -18.19 18.88
C GLY A 791 14.37 -18.77 19.48
N GLY A 792 14.55 -18.68 20.80
CA GLY A 792 15.66 -19.28 21.51
C GLY A 792 15.40 -20.75 21.86
N GLN A 793 16.48 -21.48 22.13
CA GLN A 793 16.42 -22.88 22.57
C GLN A 793 16.51 -22.98 24.10
N VAL A 794 16.10 -24.12 24.65
CA VAL A 794 16.16 -24.38 26.09
C VAL A 794 16.46 -25.84 26.36
N PHE A 795 17.34 -26.09 27.33
CA PHE A 795 17.52 -27.41 27.94
C PHE A 795 17.18 -27.37 29.43
N THR A 796 16.75 -28.50 29.98
CA THR A 796 16.32 -28.62 31.38
C THR A 796 17.31 -29.46 32.19
N ALA A 797 17.66 -29.00 33.38
CA ALA A 797 18.42 -29.75 34.36
C ALA A 797 17.72 -29.72 35.73
N GLY A 798 17.75 -30.83 36.46
CA GLY A 798 17.22 -30.94 37.81
C GLY A 798 18.01 -31.96 38.62
N SER A 799 17.71 -32.08 39.91
CA SER A 799 18.41 -32.97 40.86
C SER A 799 18.46 -34.44 40.42
N GLU A 800 17.40 -34.93 39.77
CA GLU A 800 17.27 -36.32 39.33
C GLU A 800 17.92 -36.60 37.97
N THR A 801 18.20 -35.55 37.18
CA THR A 801 18.63 -35.69 35.77
C THR A 801 20.04 -35.12 35.49
N SER A 802 20.75 -34.64 36.51
CA SER A 802 22.10 -34.08 36.38
C SER A 802 23.13 -34.80 37.26
N SER A 803 24.41 -34.45 37.08
CA SER A 803 25.52 -34.97 37.90
C SER A 803 25.47 -34.55 39.37
N VAL A 804 24.49 -33.73 39.80
CA VAL A 804 24.23 -33.46 41.22
C VAL A 804 23.83 -34.73 41.97
N ALA A 805 23.19 -35.70 41.30
CA ALA A 805 22.96 -37.04 41.86
C ALA A 805 24.27 -37.81 42.17
N LYS A 806 25.42 -37.35 41.64
CA LYS A 806 26.77 -37.87 41.90
C LYS A 806 27.55 -37.02 42.92
N GLY A 807 26.91 -36.02 43.54
CA GLY A 807 27.52 -35.15 44.54
C GLY A 807 28.16 -33.86 44.00
N GLU A 808 27.87 -33.45 42.75
CA GLU A 808 28.34 -32.18 42.19
C GLU A 808 27.78 -30.97 42.97
N THR A 809 28.60 -29.94 43.20
CA THR A 809 28.18 -28.71 43.90
C THR A 809 27.24 -27.87 43.02
N LEU A 810 26.40 -27.04 43.64
CA LEU A 810 25.53 -26.11 42.91
C LEU A 810 26.35 -25.09 42.11
N GLU A 811 27.45 -24.62 42.71
CA GLU A 811 28.40 -23.68 42.15
C GLU A 811 29.05 -24.23 40.86
N ASP A 812 29.51 -25.47 40.87
CA ASP A 812 30.16 -26.10 39.71
C ASP A 812 29.12 -26.52 38.66
N SER A 813 27.93 -26.99 39.07
CA SER A 813 26.81 -27.20 38.14
C SER A 813 26.47 -25.93 37.36
N VAL A 814 26.38 -24.77 38.04
CA VAL A 814 26.04 -23.49 37.41
C VAL A 814 27.16 -22.96 36.51
N ARG A 815 28.44 -23.17 36.85
CA ARG A 815 29.56 -22.91 35.93
C ARG A 815 29.50 -23.78 34.68
N THR A 816 29.26 -25.08 34.85
CA THR A 816 29.16 -26.05 33.74
C THR A 816 28.02 -25.68 32.79
N PHE A 817 26.81 -25.40 33.31
CA PHE A 817 25.70 -24.96 32.46
C PHE A 817 25.93 -23.58 31.82
N GLY A 818 26.67 -22.68 32.50
CA GLY A 818 27.07 -21.39 31.96
C GLY A 818 28.11 -21.46 30.83
N ALA A 819 28.77 -22.61 30.62
CA ALA A 819 29.58 -22.86 29.44
C ALA A 819 28.75 -23.25 28.20
N TYR A 820 27.47 -23.63 28.38
CA TYR A 820 26.59 -24.14 27.32
C TYR A 820 25.38 -23.25 27.01
N ALA A 821 25.01 -22.32 27.91
CA ALA A 821 23.84 -21.47 27.79
C ALA A 821 24.19 -19.98 27.94
N ASP A 822 23.47 -19.11 27.23
CA ASP A 822 23.60 -17.65 27.34
C ASP A 822 22.95 -17.08 28.61
N VAL A 823 22.01 -17.82 29.23
CA VAL A 823 21.30 -17.42 30.45
C VAL A 823 20.84 -18.64 31.23
N ILE A 824 20.90 -18.55 32.56
CA ILE A 824 20.47 -19.61 33.47
C ILE A 824 19.25 -19.14 34.27
N ALA A 825 18.14 -19.88 34.18
CA ALA A 825 17.02 -19.73 35.10
C ALA A 825 17.15 -20.77 36.22
N LEU A 826 17.39 -20.31 37.45
CA LEU A 826 17.71 -21.19 38.59
C LEU A 826 16.63 -21.13 39.68
N ARG A 827 16.17 -22.29 40.14
CA ARG A 827 15.25 -22.46 41.27
C ARG A 827 15.79 -23.50 42.26
N HIS A 828 15.89 -23.15 43.54
CA HIS A 828 16.54 -23.98 44.56
C HIS A 828 15.83 -23.89 45.94
N PRO A 829 15.74 -24.98 46.73
CA PRO A 829 14.99 -24.99 47.99
C PRO A 829 15.68 -24.25 49.15
N GLN A 830 17.00 -24.04 49.10
CA GLN A 830 17.75 -23.32 50.13
C GLN A 830 17.78 -21.80 49.84
N PRO A 831 17.35 -20.94 50.78
CA PRO A 831 17.47 -19.48 50.63
C PRO A 831 18.91 -19.03 50.44
N GLY A 832 19.17 -17.99 49.63
CA GLY A 832 20.52 -17.44 49.44
C GLY A 832 21.43 -18.21 48.46
N SER A 833 21.08 -19.45 48.10
CA SER A 833 21.88 -20.31 47.22
C SER A 833 22.00 -19.78 45.78
N VAL A 834 20.93 -19.18 45.24
CA VAL A 834 20.91 -18.59 43.89
C VAL A 834 21.87 -17.39 43.81
N GLN A 835 21.97 -16.62 44.90
CA GLN A 835 22.86 -15.48 45.05
C GLN A 835 24.32 -15.92 45.27
N GLY A 836 24.56 -17.08 45.86
CA GLY A 836 25.88 -17.73 45.92
C GLY A 836 26.34 -18.17 44.53
N ALA A 837 25.54 -19.00 43.85
CA ALA A 837 25.84 -19.54 42.53
C ALA A 837 26.01 -18.43 41.46
N ALA A 838 25.20 -17.36 41.51
CA ALA A 838 25.31 -16.25 40.58
C ALA A 838 26.64 -15.48 40.66
N ARG A 839 27.38 -15.53 41.78
CA ARG A 839 28.73 -14.91 41.88
C ARG A 839 29.77 -15.64 41.06
N LEU A 840 29.52 -16.91 40.72
CA LEU A 840 30.46 -17.79 40.03
C LEU A 840 30.03 -18.13 38.60
N ALA A 841 28.82 -17.70 38.21
CA ALA A 841 28.32 -17.81 36.85
C ALA A 841 29.00 -16.79 35.93
N ASN A 842 29.44 -17.25 34.75
CA ASN A 842 29.95 -16.43 33.65
C ASN A 842 28.82 -15.79 32.80
N VAL A 843 27.56 -16.18 33.03
CA VAL A 843 26.38 -15.73 32.31
C VAL A 843 25.28 -15.25 33.26
N PRO A 844 24.30 -14.43 32.80
CA PRO A 844 23.22 -13.94 33.64
C PRO A 844 22.41 -15.06 34.28
N VAL A 845 22.04 -14.86 35.55
CA VAL A 845 21.24 -15.81 36.33
C VAL A 845 19.93 -15.16 36.74
N ILE A 846 18.81 -15.81 36.45
CA ILE A 846 17.45 -15.38 36.80
C ILE A 846 16.94 -16.24 37.96
N ASN A 847 16.67 -15.62 39.10
CA ASN A 847 16.08 -16.29 40.26
C ASN A 847 14.60 -16.63 39.98
N ALA A 848 14.35 -17.93 39.81
CA ALA A 848 13.04 -18.54 39.66
C ALA A 848 12.45 -19.02 41.01
N GLY A 849 13.12 -18.72 42.13
CA GLY A 849 12.68 -18.92 43.50
C GLY A 849 13.76 -19.56 44.38
N ASP A 850 14.13 -18.91 45.50
CA ASP A 850 15.09 -19.44 46.48
C ASP A 850 14.44 -19.72 47.86
N GLY A 851 14.00 -20.95 48.08
CA GLY A 851 13.39 -21.39 49.36
C GLY A 851 12.20 -20.54 49.83
N VAL A 852 12.33 -19.91 51.00
CA VAL A 852 11.39 -18.91 51.55
C VAL A 852 11.87 -17.46 51.36
N GLY A 853 12.88 -17.25 50.52
CA GLY A 853 13.51 -15.96 50.24
C GLY A 853 12.71 -15.07 49.28
N GLU A 854 13.11 -15.02 48.01
CA GLU A 854 12.47 -14.15 47.01
C GLU A 854 11.94 -14.92 45.79
N HIS A 855 11.04 -14.26 45.06
CA HIS A 855 10.65 -14.68 43.71
C HIS A 855 10.46 -13.43 42.82
N PRO A 856 11.54 -12.84 42.29
CA PRO A 856 11.48 -11.53 41.64
C PRO A 856 10.62 -11.54 40.37
N THR A 857 10.73 -12.58 39.55
CA THR A 857 9.94 -12.72 38.32
C THR A 857 8.44 -12.86 38.57
N GLN A 858 8.03 -13.42 39.71
CA GLN A 858 6.63 -13.47 40.12
C GLN A 858 6.15 -12.10 40.59
N ALA A 859 6.88 -11.41 41.45
CA ALA A 859 6.49 -10.06 41.90
C ALA A 859 6.39 -9.05 40.74
N MET A 860 7.26 -9.17 39.72
CA MET A 860 7.18 -8.38 38.49
C MET A 860 5.89 -8.67 37.70
N LEU A 861 5.54 -9.95 37.47
CA LEU A 861 4.33 -10.30 36.70
C LEU A 861 3.04 -10.00 37.48
N ASP A 862 3.08 -10.07 38.80
CA ASP A 862 1.97 -9.70 39.68
C ASP A 862 1.69 -8.19 39.60
N ALA A 863 2.72 -7.35 39.74
CA ALA A 863 2.58 -5.90 39.60
C ALA A 863 2.17 -5.47 38.16
N PHE A 864 2.65 -6.19 37.13
CA PHE A 864 2.16 -6.01 35.75
C PHE A 864 0.66 -6.36 35.64
N THR A 865 0.23 -7.47 36.23
CA THR A 865 -1.19 -7.89 36.23
C THR A 865 -2.08 -6.82 36.87
N ILE A 866 -1.71 -6.28 38.03
CA ILE A 866 -2.44 -5.19 38.70
C ILE A 866 -2.56 -3.98 37.77
N ARG A 867 -1.45 -3.59 37.11
CA ARG A 867 -1.43 -2.45 36.18
C ARG A 867 -2.32 -2.66 34.96
N GLU A 868 -2.32 -3.85 34.36
CA GLU A 868 -3.11 -4.14 33.15
C GLU A 868 -4.60 -4.26 33.44
N GLU A 869 -4.99 -4.84 34.58
CA GLU A 869 -6.40 -5.04 34.93
C GLU A 869 -7.06 -3.78 35.53
N LEU A 870 -6.32 -2.96 36.27
CA LEU A 870 -6.83 -1.74 36.94
C LEU A 870 -6.32 -0.41 36.33
N GLY A 871 -5.46 -0.47 35.30
CA GLY A 871 -4.89 0.69 34.60
C GLY A 871 -3.78 1.44 35.35
N THR A 872 -3.68 1.29 36.68
CA THR A 872 -2.64 1.89 37.54
C THR A 872 -2.38 0.99 38.75
N VAL A 873 -1.20 1.11 39.35
CA VAL A 873 -0.90 0.52 40.67
C VAL A 873 -0.95 1.58 41.78
N ASN A 874 -0.87 2.87 41.43
CA ASN A 874 -0.89 3.97 42.40
C ASN A 874 -2.33 4.22 42.90
N GLY A 875 -2.49 4.50 44.19
CA GLY A 875 -3.80 4.82 44.79
C GLY A 875 -4.66 3.61 45.16
N LEU A 876 -4.11 2.39 45.12
CA LEU A 876 -4.86 1.15 45.36
C LEU A 876 -4.71 0.63 46.79
N THR A 877 -5.77 0.02 47.30
CA THR A 877 -5.74 -0.82 48.51
C THR A 877 -5.59 -2.29 48.13
N ILE A 878 -4.47 -2.89 48.52
CA ILE A 878 -4.07 -4.25 48.14
C ILE A 878 -4.06 -5.11 49.41
N THR A 879 -4.84 -6.19 49.39
CA THR A 879 -5.07 -7.07 50.53
C THR A 879 -4.43 -8.43 50.26
N LEU A 880 -3.36 -8.75 51.00
CA LEU A 880 -2.63 -10.01 50.90
C LEU A 880 -3.19 -10.99 51.95
N VAL A 881 -3.64 -12.17 51.52
CA VAL A 881 -4.40 -13.12 52.35
C VAL A 881 -3.76 -14.51 52.33
N GLY A 882 -3.65 -15.16 53.49
CA GLY A 882 -3.30 -16.59 53.60
C GLY A 882 -1.99 -16.82 54.37
N ASP A 883 -1.11 -17.68 53.84
CA ASP A 883 0.24 -17.83 54.36
C ASP A 883 1.12 -16.65 53.92
N LEU A 884 1.33 -15.69 54.83
CA LEU A 884 2.22 -14.55 54.63
C LEU A 884 3.61 -14.77 55.24
N LYS A 885 3.80 -15.82 56.05
CA LYS A 885 5.07 -16.13 56.72
C LYS A 885 6.04 -16.84 55.78
N HIS A 886 5.58 -17.85 55.05
CA HIS A 886 6.39 -18.65 54.12
C HIS A 886 6.19 -18.25 52.64
N GLY A 887 5.26 -17.31 52.38
CA GLY A 887 4.93 -16.80 51.06
C GLY A 887 6.01 -15.89 50.44
N ARG A 888 7.10 -16.47 49.92
CA ARG A 888 8.15 -15.74 49.16
C ARG A 888 7.59 -14.81 48.06
N THR A 889 6.45 -15.15 47.47
CA THR A 889 5.77 -14.32 46.46
C THR A 889 5.23 -13.02 47.04
N VAL A 890 4.54 -13.07 48.18
CA VAL A 890 4.04 -11.87 48.87
C VAL A 890 5.16 -11.03 49.50
N HIS A 891 6.28 -11.65 49.90
CA HIS A 891 7.46 -10.90 50.38
C HIS A 891 8.09 -10.07 49.26
N SER A 892 8.28 -10.63 48.07
CA SER A 892 8.78 -9.88 46.90
C SER A 892 7.73 -8.89 46.39
N LEU A 893 6.44 -9.25 46.36
CA LEU A 893 5.36 -8.37 45.90
C LEU A 893 5.19 -7.12 46.79
N ALA A 894 5.18 -7.26 48.13
CA ALA A 894 5.09 -6.12 49.04
C ALA A 894 6.23 -5.10 48.81
N ARG A 895 7.45 -5.57 48.54
CA ARG A 895 8.62 -4.71 48.21
C ARG A 895 8.52 -4.04 46.84
N VAL A 896 7.87 -4.67 45.85
CA VAL A 896 7.61 -4.04 44.54
C VAL A 896 6.49 -2.99 44.65
N LEU A 897 5.40 -3.31 45.35
CA LEU A 897 4.28 -2.40 45.59
C LEU A 897 4.70 -1.15 46.35
N ALA A 898 5.69 -1.27 47.24
CA ALA A 898 6.30 -0.15 47.96
C ALA A 898 6.83 0.98 47.06
N GLN A 899 7.18 0.68 45.80
CA GLN A 899 7.70 1.67 44.85
C GLN A 899 6.61 2.56 44.22
N TYR A 900 5.33 2.25 44.45
CA TYR A 900 4.19 2.99 43.92
C TYR A 900 3.62 3.99 44.93
N ARG A 901 2.96 5.05 44.45
CA ARG A 901 2.47 6.14 45.29
C ARG A 901 1.08 5.82 45.83
N ASN A 902 0.83 6.22 47.09
CA ASN A 902 -0.47 6.10 47.76
C ASN A 902 -1.05 4.68 47.74
N VAL A 903 -0.20 3.66 47.94
CA VAL A 903 -0.64 2.27 48.09
C VAL A 903 -0.90 1.98 49.56
N THR A 904 -1.99 1.27 49.85
CA THR A 904 -2.27 0.70 51.17
C THR A 904 -2.13 -0.81 51.10
N LEU A 905 -1.35 -1.41 52.02
CA LEU A 905 -1.16 -2.85 52.14
C LEU A 905 -1.88 -3.36 53.38
N ASN A 906 -2.92 -4.16 53.17
CA ASN A 906 -3.59 -4.90 54.22
C ASN A 906 -3.03 -6.33 54.26
N TYR A 907 -2.57 -6.78 55.42
CA TYR A 907 -2.09 -8.14 55.65
C TYR A 907 -3.15 -8.90 56.45
N VAL A 908 -3.74 -9.96 55.86
CA VAL A 908 -4.73 -10.80 56.54
C VAL A 908 -4.20 -12.22 56.68
N SER A 909 -3.87 -12.63 57.91
CA SER A 909 -3.46 -14.00 58.18
C SER A 909 -3.62 -14.39 59.66
N PRO A 910 -3.66 -15.70 59.97
CA PRO A 910 -3.74 -16.17 61.35
C PRO A 910 -2.45 -15.79 62.09
N PRO A 911 -2.47 -15.70 63.44
CA PRO A 911 -1.31 -15.29 64.22
C PRO A 911 -0.01 -16.05 63.93
N SER A 912 -0.08 -17.34 63.56
CA SER A 912 1.11 -18.15 63.24
C SER A 912 1.70 -17.92 61.84
N LEU A 913 0.96 -17.28 60.91
CA LEU A 913 1.38 -17.03 59.52
C LEU A 913 1.45 -15.54 59.18
N ARG A 914 1.76 -14.68 60.15
CA ARG A 914 1.91 -13.23 59.95
C ARG A 914 3.07 -12.88 59.00
N MET A 915 2.92 -11.76 58.31
CA MET A 915 3.98 -11.18 57.47
C MET A 915 5.23 -10.93 58.33
N PRO A 916 6.43 -11.43 57.96
CA PRO A 916 7.61 -11.25 58.78
C PRO A 916 7.94 -9.78 59.01
N ASP A 917 8.28 -9.44 60.25
CA ASP A 917 8.65 -8.08 60.65
C ASP A 917 9.80 -7.49 59.82
N SER A 918 10.72 -8.32 59.34
CA SER A 918 11.79 -7.91 58.43
C SER A 918 11.27 -7.38 57.09
N VAL A 919 10.15 -7.91 56.58
CA VAL A 919 9.49 -7.40 55.36
C VAL A 919 8.77 -6.09 55.64
N LYS A 920 7.96 -6.03 56.72
CA LYS A 920 7.21 -4.82 57.10
C LYS A 920 8.13 -3.63 57.37
N ARG A 921 9.26 -3.86 58.07
CA ARG A 921 10.30 -2.84 58.32
C ARG A 921 11.02 -2.41 57.04
N ASP A 922 11.36 -3.33 56.13
CA ASP A 922 11.98 -3.02 54.84
C ASP A 922 11.06 -2.16 53.95
N VAL A 923 9.74 -2.44 53.95
CA VAL A 923 8.73 -1.60 53.30
C VAL A 923 8.64 -0.22 53.96
N ALA A 924 8.52 -0.16 55.30
CA ALA A 924 8.38 1.11 56.03
C ALA A 924 9.61 2.02 55.88
N LEU A 925 10.83 1.46 55.86
CA LEU A 925 12.08 2.21 55.70
C LEU A 925 12.26 2.74 54.28
N ARG A 926 11.86 1.97 53.25
CA ARG A 926 12.03 2.37 51.83
C ARG A 926 10.88 3.22 51.29
N ALA A 927 9.70 3.10 51.89
CA ALA A 927 8.46 3.69 51.40
C ALA A 927 7.56 4.13 52.57
N PRO A 928 7.94 5.17 53.33
CA PRO A 928 7.17 5.66 54.47
C PRO A 928 5.79 6.22 54.10
N HIS A 929 5.51 6.43 52.81
CA HIS A 929 4.21 6.80 52.26
C HIS A 929 3.23 5.64 52.07
N VAL A 930 3.65 4.40 52.35
CA VAL A 930 2.81 3.19 52.22
C VAL A 930 2.18 2.85 53.56
N VAL A 931 0.85 2.92 53.61
CA VAL A 931 0.10 2.53 54.80
C VAL A 931 0.08 1.01 54.90
N GLN A 932 0.47 0.47 56.05
CA GLN A 932 0.50 -0.97 56.33
C GLN A 932 -0.45 -1.27 57.51
N VAL A 933 -1.39 -2.20 57.32
CA VAL A 933 -2.38 -2.58 58.34
C VAL A 933 -2.43 -4.11 58.46
N GLU A 934 -2.45 -4.62 59.69
CA GLU A 934 -2.62 -6.07 59.96
C GLU A 934 -4.03 -6.36 60.45
N HIS A 935 -4.64 -7.42 59.90
CA HIS A 935 -5.96 -7.93 60.28
C HIS A 935 -5.87 -9.44 60.53
N ILE A 936 -6.71 -9.94 61.45
CA ILE A 936 -6.84 -11.38 61.71
C ILE A 936 -7.95 -11.98 60.82
N GLU A 937 -8.92 -11.18 60.37
CA GLU A 937 -10.08 -11.65 59.60
C GLU A 937 -10.35 -10.76 58.37
N LEU A 938 -10.96 -11.34 57.34
CA LEU A 938 -11.48 -10.62 56.17
C LEU A 938 -12.82 -9.98 56.52
N THR A 939 -12.80 -8.85 57.24
CA THR A 939 -14.00 -8.10 57.60
C THR A 939 -14.63 -7.39 56.40
N ASP A 940 -15.93 -7.11 56.50
CA ASP A 940 -16.69 -6.45 55.43
C ASP A 940 -16.11 -5.05 55.08
N ASP A 941 -15.57 -4.32 56.05
CA ASP A 941 -14.88 -3.04 55.82
C ASP A 941 -13.58 -3.20 55.01
N VAL A 942 -12.78 -4.23 55.29
CA VAL A 942 -11.57 -4.55 54.52
C VAL A 942 -11.94 -4.93 53.09
N LEU A 943 -12.96 -5.78 52.90
CA LEU A 943 -13.46 -6.18 51.59
C LEU A 943 -14.06 -5.02 50.79
N ALA A 944 -14.76 -4.09 51.46
CA ALA A 944 -15.29 -2.87 50.85
C ALA A 944 -14.20 -1.87 50.45
N ALA A 945 -13.04 -1.90 51.11
CA ALA A 945 -11.88 -1.08 50.77
C ALA A 945 -10.93 -1.72 49.73
N THR A 946 -10.91 -3.05 49.60
CA THR A 946 -9.96 -3.78 48.73
C THR A 946 -10.17 -3.53 47.23
N ASP A 947 -9.09 -3.19 46.50
CA ASP A 947 -9.04 -3.13 45.03
C ASP A 947 -8.32 -4.35 44.41
N VAL A 948 -7.40 -4.97 45.16
CA VAL A 948 -6.71 -6.21 44.76
C VAL A 948 -6.72 -7.18 45.94
N LEU A 949 -7.41 -8.31 45.79
CA LEU A 949 -7.36 -9.42 46.74
C LEU A 949 -6.34 -10.46 46.25
N TYR A 950 -5.16 -10.50 46.86
CA TYR A 950 -4.10 -11.43 46.50
C TYR A 950 -4.06 -12.57 47.52
N VAL A 951 -4.54 -13.74 47.11
CA VAL A 951 -4.66 -14.93 47.95
C VAL A 951 -3.41 -15.81 47.80
N THR A 952 -2.93 -16.43 48.87
CA THR A 952 -1.80 -17.37 48.86
C THR A 952 -2.18 -18.77 49.32
N ARG A 953 -1.53 -19.76 48.72
CA ARG A 953 -1.59 -21.16 49.13
C ARG A 953 -0.91 -21.38 50.47
N VAL A 954 -1.60 -22.03 51.41
CA VAL A 954 -1.01 -22.57 52.64
C VAL A 954 -0.06 -23.72 52.27
N GLN A 955 1.24 -23.56 52.53
CA GLN A 955 2.28 -24.48 52.08
C GLN A 955 2.41 -25.67 53.04
N LYS A 956 1.71 -26.79 52.78
CA LYS A 956 1.79 -28.00 53.63
C LYS A 956 3.25 -28.40 53.91
N GLU A 957 4.09 -28.34 52.89
CA GLU A 957 5.52 -28.66 52.92
C GLU A 957 6.40 -27.77 53.84
N ARG A 958 5.82 -26.81 54.56
CA ARG A 958 6.51 -25.92 55.51
C ARG A 958 6.01 -26.02 56.96
N PHE A 959 5.04 -26.90 57.24
CA PHE A 959 4.59 -27.18 58.61
C PHE A 959 5.31 -28.41 59.17
N GLU A 960 5.70 -28.35 60.45
CA GLU A 960 6.22 -29.50 61.19
C GLU A 960 5.08 -30.35 61.80
N ASP A 961 3.91 -29.73 62.03
CA ASP A 961 2.68 -30.36 62.54
C ASP A 961 1.54 -30.29 61.52
N ASP A 962 1.06 -31.46 61.08
CA ASP A 962 -0.09 -31.61 60.18
C ASP A 962 -1.40 -31.05 60.79
N ALA A 963 -1.53 -31.02 62.13
CA ALA A 963 -2.70 -30.47 62.81
C ALA A 963 -2.69 -28.93 62.88
N GLU A 964 -1.55 -28.26 62.76
CA GLU A 964 -1.51 -26.81 62.49
C GLU A 964 -1.89 -26.51 61.03
N TYR A 965 -1.40 -27.32 60.08
CA TYR A 965 -1.73 -27.18 58.66
C TYR A 965 -3.24 -27.28 58.38
N GLU A 966 -3.93 -28.33 58.84
CA GLU A 966 -5.37 -28.49 58.54
C GLU A 966 -6.24 -27.40 59.19
N ARG A 967 -5.81 -26.81 60.33
CA ARG A 967 -6.46 -25.62 60.91
C ARG A 967 -6.25 -24.36 60.07
N ALA A 968 -5.07 -24.18 59.47
CA ALA A 968 -4.75 -22.99 58.68
C ALA A 968 -5.32 -23.03 57.25
N LYS A 969 -5.36 -24.21 56.62
CA LYS A 969 -5.73 -24.45 55.21
C LYS A 969 -7.13 -23.93 54.81
N SER A 970 -8.08 -23.93 55.75
CA SER A 970 -9.47 -23.51 55.50
C SER A 970 -9.84 -22.19 56.20
N ALA A 971 -8.85 -21.47 56.75
CA ALA A 971 -9.10 -20.24 57.52
C ALA A 971 -9.64 -19.08 56.66
N TYR A 972 -9.31 -19.04 55.36
CA TYR A 972 -9.86 -18.08 54.40
C TYR A 972 -10.18 -18.80 53.10
N VAL A 973 -11.45 -18.82 52.73
CA VAL A 973 -11.94 -19.37 51.47
C VAL A 973 -12.64 -18.24 50.71
N VAL A 974 -12.18 -17.96 49.49
CA VAL A 974 -12.86 -17.01 48.60
C VAL A 974 -13.91 -17.76 47.80
N ASP A 975 -15.18 -17.48 48.09
CA ASP A 975 -16.37 -18.05 47.47
C ASP A 975 -17.27 -16.94 46.87
N ASN A 976 -18.39 -17.33 46.25
CA ASN A 976 -19.38 -16.38 45.74
C ASN A 976 -20.10 -15.57 46.83
N SER A 977 -20.07 -16.00 48.10
CA SER A 977 -20.72 -15.26 49.20
C SER A 977 -19.88 -14.06 49.64
N LEU A 978 -18.56 -14.27 49.83
CA LEU A 978 -17.56 -13.25 50.10
C LEU A 978 -17.43 -12.29 48.89
N MET A 979 -17.40 -12.83 47.68
CA MET A 979 -17.32 -12.05 46.44
C MET A 979 -18.52 -11.11 46.20
N ARG A 980 -19.69 -11.33 46.83
CA ARG A 980 -20.81 -10.37 46.79
C ARG A 980 -20.56 -9.11 47.61
N LYS A 981 -19.73 -9.18 48.65
CA LYS A 981 -19.40 -8.05 49.54
C LYS A 981 -18.28 -7.16 48.97
N CYS A 982 -17.39 -7.77 48.19
CA CYS A 982 -16.28 -7.13 47.48
C CYS A 982 -16.71 -6.00 46.52
N LYS A 983 -15.83 -5.02 46.29
CA LYS A 983 -16.01 -4.00 45.24
C LYS A 983 -16.28 -4.65 43.87
N ARG A 984 -17.08 -3.97 43.03
CA ARG A 984 -17.38 -4.42 41.65
C ARG A 984 -16.19 -4.33 40.69
N ASN A 985 -15.26 -3.42 40.95
CA ASN A 985 -14.10 -3.15 40.09
C ASN A 985 -12.77 -3.63 40.72
N MET A 986 -12.81 -4.55 41.71
CA MET A 986 -11.58 -5.17 42.23
C MET A 986 -11.19 -6.40 41.41
N ILE A 987 -9.96 -6.89 41.62
CA ILE A 987 -9.49 -8.17 41.07
C ILE A 987 -9.09 -9.16 42.18
N VAL A 988 -9.22 -10.45 41.87
CA VAL A 988 -8.72 -11.56 42.69
C VAL A 988 -7.54 -12.21 41.97
N MET A 989 -6.40 -12.28 42.65
CA MET A 989 -5.13 -12.79 42.15
C MET A 989 -4.63 -13.94 43.02
N HIS A 990 -3.88 -14.86 42.42
CA HIS A 990 -3.34 -16.04 43.09
C HIS A 990 -2.12 -16.57 42.32
N PRO A 991 -0.95 -16.80 42.96
CA PRO A 991 0.28 -17.21 42.27
C PRO A 991 0.21 -18.65 41.70
N LEU A 992 -0.72 -19.47 42.22
CA LEU A 992 -0.97 -20.88 41.87
C LEU A 992 0.19 -21.85 42.24
N PRO A 993 -0.08 -23.15 42.43
CA PRO A 993 -1.40 -23.83 42.40
C PRO A 993 -2.27 -23.45 43.59
N ARG A 994 -3.59 -23.55 43.47
CA ARG A 994 -4.55 -23.46 44.59
C ARG A 994 -4.99 -24.86 45.03
N VAL A 995 -5.50 -24.98 46.26
CA VAL A 995 -6.04 -26.23 46.82
C VAL A 995 -7.52 -26.08 47.21
N SER A 996 -7.83 -25.16 48.13
CA SER A 996 -9.16 -24.93 48.70
C SER A 996 -9.45 -23.46 49.04
N GLU A 997 -8.43 -22.60 49.00
CA GLU A 997 -8.46 -21.18 49.33
C GLU A 997 -9.28 -20.30 48.36
N ILE A 998 -9.58 -20.81 47.16
CA ILE A 998 -10.50 -20.18 46.19
C ILE A 998 -11.42 -21.27 45.65
N ALA A 999 -12.73 -21.11 45.84
CA ALA A 999 -13.75 -22.05 45.35
C ALA A 999 -13.81 -22.04 43.80
N PRO A 1000 -13.97 -23.19 43.13
CA PRO A 1000 -14.01 -23.26 41.66
C PRO A 1000 -15.08 -22.40 41.00
N GLU A 1001 -16.19 -22.14 41.68
CA GLU A 1001 -17.26 -21.25 41.18
C GLU A 1001 -16.79 -19.82 40.88
N VAL A 1002 -15.74 -19.35 41.59
CA VAL A 1002 -15.14 -18.01 41.39
C VAL A 1002 -14.41 -17.91 40.04
N ASP A 1003 -14.08 -19.02 39.37
CA ASP A 1003 -13.47 -19.01 38.02
C ASP A 1003 -14.33 -18.29 36.98
N THR A 1004 -15.65 -18.28 37.20
CA THR A 1004 -16.63 -17.63 36.31
C THR A 1004 -16.85 -16.15 36.61
N ASP A 1005 -16.34 -15.64 37.74
CA ASP A 1005 -16.39 -14.22 38.08
C ASP A 1005 -15.35 -13.44 37.27
N GLN A 1006 -15.75 -12.36 36.61
CA GLN A 1006 -14.86 -11.55 35.76
C GLN A 1006 -13.67 -10.97 36.55
N ARG A 1007 -13.82 -10.80 37.87
CA ARG A 1007 -12.79 -10.30 38.78
C ARG A 1007 -11.69 -11.35 39.05
N ALA A 1008 -11.92 -12.63 38.76
CA ALA A 1008 -10.90 -13.66 38.82
C ALA A 1008 -9.83 -13.44 37.75
N ALA A 1009 -8.66 -12.93 38.16
CA ALA A 1009 -7.55 -12.60 37.28
C ALA A 1009 -6.42 -13.64 37.29
N TYR A 1010 -6.43 -14.62 38.20
CA TYR A 1010 -5.32 -15.57 38.40
C TYR A 1010 -4.95 -16.43 37.18
N PHE A 1011 -5.87 -16.74 36.26
CA PHE A 1011 -5.50 -17.36 34.99
C PHE A 1011 -4.92 -16.37 33.97
N ARG A 1012 -5.40 -15.11 33.95
CA ARG A 1012 -4.82 -14.03 33.14
C ARG A 1012 -3.41 -13.68 33.61
N GLN A 1013 -3.20 -13.65 34.94
CA GLN A 1013 -1.91 -13.52 35.63
C GLN A 1013 -0.88 -14.55 35.11
N MET A 1014 -1.25 -15.82 34.93
CA MET A 1014 -0.35 -16.83 34.36
C MET A 1014 0.05 -16.52 32.91
N GLN A 1015 -0.89 -16.04 32.09
CA GLN A 1015 -0.63 -15.66 30.69
C GLN A 1015 0.27 -14.41 30.63
N TYR A 1016 0.01 -13.40 31.45
CA TYR A 1016 0.85 -12.21 31.61
C TYR A 1016 2.26 -12.58 32.08
N GLY A 1017 2.39 -13.60 32.93
CA GLY A 1017 3.66 -14.17 33.35
C GLY A 1017 4.58 -14.54 32.19
N MET A 1018 4.05 -15.18 31.14
CA MET A 1018 4.82 -15.50 29.94
C MET A 1018 5.36 -14.24 29.25
N PHE A 1019 4.55 -13.20 29.07
CA PHE A 1019 4.97 -11.97 28.38
C PHE A 1019 6.00 -11.16 29.18
N VAL A 1020 5.87 -11.09 30.50
CA VAL A 1020 6.85 -10.44 31.38
C VAL A 1020 8.18 -11.20 31.38
N ARG A 1021 8.14 -12.54 31.32
CA ARG A 1021 9.34 -13.39 31.20
C ARG A 1021 10.00 -13.25 29.83
N MET A 1022 9.23 -13.10 28.74
CA MET A 1022 9.77 -12.79 27.42
C MET A 1022 10.49 -11.43 27.42
N ALA A 1023 9.85 -10.39 27.98
CA ALA A 1023 10.45 -9.07 28.10
C ALA A 1023 11.74 -9.10 28.92
N LEU A 1024 11.74 -9.82 30.05
CA LEU A 1024 12.92 -9.97 30.91
C LEU A 1024 14.07 -10.69 30.18
N LEU A 1025 13.81 -11.84 29.54
CA LEU A 1025 14.84 -12.59 28.80
C LEU A 1025 15.45 -11.74 27.68
N SER A 1026 14.61 -11.01 26.94
CA SER A 1026 15.09 -10.14 25.87
C SER A 1026 15.87 -8.94 26.42
N LEU A 1027 15.43 -8.31 27.51
CA LEU A 1027 16.16 -7.20 28.13
C LEU A 1027 17.48 -7.66 28.78
N VAL A 1028 17.59 -8.90 29.25
CA VAL A 1028 18.85 -9.45 29.79
C VAL A 1028 19.85 -9.75 28.66
N LEU A 1029 19.39 -10.28 27.52
CA LEU A 1029 20.27 -10.77 26.45
C LEU A 1029 20.50 -9.80 25.27
N CYS A 1030 19.61 -8.83 25.04
CA CYS A 1030 19.72 -7.86 23.95
C CYS A 1030 20.24 -6.50 24.45
N ARG A 1031 21.34 -6.01 23.87
CA ARG A 1031 21.89 -4.67 24.17
C ARG A 1031 20.98 -3.55 23.63
N SER A 1032 20.35 -3.81 22.50
CA SER A 1032 19.33 -3.01 21.82
C SER A 1032 18.39 -3.96 21.07
N PHE A 1033 17.16 -3.52 20.78
CA PHE A 1033 16.19 -4.25 19.94
C PHE A 1033 16.29 -3.86 18.46
#